data_AF-A0A939W5J8-F1
#
_entry.id   AF-A0A939W5J8-F1
#
_cell.length_a   1.000
_cell.length_b   1.000
_cell.length_c   1.000
_cell.angle_alpha   90.00
_cell.angle_beta   90.00
_cell.angle_gamma   90.00
#
_symmetry.space_group_name_H-M   'P 1'
#
loop_
_entity.id
_entity.type
_entity.pdbx_description
1 polymer ?
#
loop_
_entity_poly.entity_id
_entity_poly.type
_entity_poly.pdbx_seq_one_letter_code
_entity_poly.pdbx_strand_id
1 'polypeptide(L)'
;MSGTIRILDGGMGTMLQALGLPLGGVPEVWNITEPDKITGVHKAYLAAGSEIVYTNTFGANRYKMASTGYSVSELIGAAVANAKKACQGFPGSKVALDIGPIGKMLAPLGDLAFEEAYDMFKEQVLAGSEADYIVIETMSDLYETKAALLAAKENSDKPVLVTMSFEANARTFTGTGIDCMALTLSGLGADAIGFNCSLGPKELAPMVKRLYELTELPLVLKPNAGLPDPVTNTYDIGPEEFGDLVGELLPYGIAYVGGCCGTNPDYIAQLKKQVEAFEASEERPELPAKVAFSGICSSTDAVWFTEPRVIGERINPTGKKRFQEALRNGDMDYILSQALSQVSAGADILDVNVGCPGVDEKTMMVNVIRELQAVVSVPLQIDSNDPVVIEAALRAYNGRALVNSVNGEEKSLSAILPIVKRYGAAVVGLTLDEGGIPPMAEDRFKIAEKIVTRAEAIGIPRKDLQIDCLTLTAGAQQEAAAETVKALAKVRRELGTGAVLGVSNISFGLPNRELVNSTFLAMALQSGLTLPIMNPNSEAMMGTIRAYRLLANLDQHAVAFSEAYRDFVPAAAAKKPGAETVAAPVKDEAEGKIREELGDKAAELYAAVVSGLSERGANLTEELIAEKDPMQLVNGVLIPALDTVGAGYEKGRIFLPQLILSASVVQGAFARIKERLNKDGAEKVSKGTIVLATVKGDIHDIGKNIVKVLLENYGFTVIDLGKDVPVEAVVKAAKESGAPLVGLSALMTTTLGSMEETIRALKEAGLSCKTVVGGAVLTPEYAARIGADYYGADAKATVDIAKEVFHC
;
A
#
# COMPACT_ATOMS: atom_id res chain seq x y z
N MET A 1 -8.62 -0.53 -30.70
CA MET A 1 -7.34 0.11 -30.29
C MET A 1 -6.74 0.75 -31.53
N SER A 2 -6.95 2.05 -31.71
CA SER A 2 -6.28 2.84 -32.75
C SER A 2 -6.10 4.26 -32.18
N GLY A 3 -5.33 4.36 -31.10
CA GLY A 3 -4.80 5.63 -30.61
C GLY A 3 -3.35 5.70 -31.02
N THR A 4 -2.92 6.85 -31.54
CA THR A 4 -1.50 7.13 -31.78
C THR A 4 -0.75 7.10 -30.45
N ILE A 5 0.31 6.30 -30.38
CA ILE A 5 1.21 6.23 -29.21
C ILE A 5 1.99 7.54 -29.14
N ARG A 6 2.03 8.16 -27.96
CA ARG A 6 2.76 9.41 -27.73
C ARG A 6 4.13 9.13 -27.16
N ILE A 7 5.14 9.76 -27.75
CA ILE A 7 6.53 9.62 -27.31
C ILE A 7 6.82 10.68 -26.25
N LEU A 8 7.21 10.23 -25.07
CA LEU A 8 7.68 11.03 -23.96
C LEU A 8 9.19 11.29 -24.06
N ASP A 9 9.75 12.08 -23.16
CA ASP A 9 11.20 12.31 -23.08
C ASP A 9 11.95 11.23 -22.29
N GLY A 10 13.28 11.41 -22.19
CA GLY A 10 14.18 10.59 -21.39
C GLY A 10 14.43 11.16 -19.99
N GLY A 11 15.55 10.78 -19.37
CA GLY A 11 15.91 11.22 -18.03
C GLY A 11 16.50 12.64 -17.97
N MET A 12 15.73 13.59 -17.43
CA MET A 12 16.20 14.97 -17.17
C MET A 12 17.48 15.00 -16.34
N GLY A 13 17.51 14.30 -15.20
CA GLY A 13 18.67 14.25 -14.32
C GLY A 13 19.94 13.77 -15.02
N THR A 14 19.84 12.74 -15.88
CA THR A 14 20.94 12.22 -16.70
C THR A 14 21.56 13.32 -17.58
N MET A 15 20.71 14.11 -18.23
CA MET A 15 21.15 15.19 -19.11
C MET A 15 21.79 16.35 -18.33
N LEU A 16 21.24 16.71 -17.17
CA LEU A 16 21.78 17.79 -16.35
C LEU A 16 23.14 17.42 -15.73
N GLN A 17 23.31 16.17 -15.30
CA GLN A 17 24.61 15.67 -14.83
C GLN A 17 25.67 15.75 -15.94
N ALA A 18 25.33 15.35 -17.17
CA ALA A 18 26.22 15.49 -18.32
C ALA A 18 26.59 16.95 -18.66
N LEU A 19 25.72 17.90 -18.30
CA LEU A 19 25.94 19.35 -18.43
C LEU A 19 26.66 19.98 -17.21
N GLY A 20 27.11 19.16 -16.26
CA GLY A 20 27.91 19.58 -15.10
C GLY A 20 27.11 19.95 -13.85
N LEU A 21 25.87 19.47 -13.71
CA LEU A 21 25.15 19.57 -12.44
C LEU A 21 25.96 18.83 -11.35
N PRO A 22 26.36 19.48 -10.25
CA PRO A 22 27.15 18.84 -9.21
C PRO A 22 26.35 17.74 -8.52
N LEU A 23 27.05 16.71 -8.03
CA LEU A 23 26.45 15.65 -7.22
C LEU A 23 25.82 16.26 -5.96
N GLY A 24 24.57 15.89 -5.67
CA GLY A 24 23.78 16.48 -4.59
C GLY A 24 23.22 17.88 -4.88
N GLY A 25 23.42 18.41 -6.09
CA GLY A 25 22.75 19.64 -6.53
C GLY A 25 21.24 19.48 -6.65
N VAL A 26 20.50 20.58 -6.55
CA VAL A 26 19.04 20.63 -6.70
C VAL A 26 18.70 21.00 -8.16
N PRO A 27 18.29 20.05 -9.02
CA PRO A 27 18.06 20.28 -10.45
C PRO A 27 17.09 21.44 -10.72
N GLU A 28 16.08 21.60 -9.89
CA GLU A 28 15.00 22.58 -10.06
C GLU A 28 15.53 24.02 -10.02
N VAL A 29 16.63 24.29 -9.29
CA VAL A 29 17.23 25.64 -9.20
C VAL A 29 17.78 26.10 -10.56
N TRP A 30 18.16 25.17 -11.44
CA TRP A 30 18.61 25.49 -12.79
C TRP A 30 17.50 26.04 -13.69
N ASN A 31 16.23 25.89 -13.30
CA ASN A 31 15.13 26.55 -14.00
C ASN A 31 15.27 28.08 -13.99
N ILE A 32 15.91 28.64 -12.96
CA ILE A 32 16.12 30.09 -12.79
C ILE A 32 17.57 30.48 -13.11
N THR A 33 18.53 29.71 -12.60
CA THR A 33 19.95 30.06 -12.68
C THR A 33 20.60 29.69 -14.02
N GLU A 34 20.10 28.64 -14.68
CA GLU A 34 20.66 28.10 -15.92
C GLU A 34 19.57 27.78 -16.97
N PRO A 35 18.61 28.69 -17.24
CA PRO A 35 17.39 28.39 -18.00
C PRO A 35 17.67 27.94 -19.44
N ASP A 36 18.72 28.45 -20.07
CA ASP A 36 19.09 28.06 -21.43
C ASP A 36 19.60 26.61 -21.51
N LYS A 37 20.21 26.07 -20.45
CA LYS A 37 20.56 24.64 -20.37
C LYS A 37 19.30 23.78 -20.31
N ILE A 38 18.33 24.15 -19.45
CA ILE A 38 17.05 23.44 -19.33
C ILE A 38 16.29 23.45 -20.67
N THR A 39 16.13 24.63 -21.29
CA THR A 39 15.53 24.73 -22.63
C THR A 39 16.31 23.90 -23.67
N GLY A 40 17.64 23.87 -23.58
CA GLY A 40 18.50 23.06 -24.45
C GLY A 40 18.21 21.56 -24.35
N VAL A 41 18.06 21.04 -23.13
CA VAL A 41 17.71 19.63 -22.88
C VAL A 41 16.36 19.28 -23.50
N HIS A 42 15.32 20.09 -23.26
CA HIS A 42 14.01 19.85 -23.86
C HIS A 42 14.07 19.85 -25.39
N LYS A 43 14.80 20.81 -26.00
CA LYS A 43 14.98 20.85 -27.46
C LYS A 43 15.69 19.60 -27.99
N ALA A 44 16.64 19.04 -27.24
CA ALA A 44 17.34 17.82 -27.64
C ALA A 44 16.39 16.62 -27.69
N TYR A 45 15.53 16.44 -26.68
CA TYR A 45 14.52 15.38 -26.70
C TYR A 45 13.44 15.59 -27.78
N LEU A 46 12.95 16.81 -27.96
CA LEU A 46 12.01 17.14 -29.03
C LEU A 46 12.59 16.87 -30.42
N ALA A 47 13.87 17.19 -30.63
CA ALA A 47 14.58 16.89 -31.88
C ALA A 47 14.77 15.39 -32.12
N ALA A 48 14.93 14.60 -31.06
CA ALA A 48 15.02 13.14 -31.14
C ALA A 48 13.67 12.46 -31.41
N GLY A 49 12.55 13.12 -31.11
CA GLY A 49 11.23 12.60 -31.43
C GLY A 49 10.20 12.67 -30.32
N SER A 50 10.54 13.19 -29.13
CA SER A 50 9.54 13.40 -28.08
C SER A 50 8.45 14.35 -28.54
N GLU A 51 7.21 14.00 -28.23
CA GLU A 51 6.02 14.83 -28.42
C GLU A 51 5.61 15.51 -27.11
N ILE A 52 5.90 14.90 -25.97
CA ILE A 52 5.62 15.45 -24.64
C ILE A 52 6.93 15.49 -23.85
N VAL A 53 7.28 16.67 -23.33
CA VAL A 53 8.43 16.85 -22.43
C VAL A 53 7.97 17.14 -21.01
N TYR A 54 8.67 16.55 -20.04
CA TYR A 54 8.41 16.70 -18.61
C TYR A 54 9.16 17.93 -18.12
N THR A 55 8.50 18.79 -17.35
CA THR A 55 9.17 19.93 -16.73
C THR A 55 10.24 19.46 -15.75
N ASN A 56 11.32 20.24 -15.58
CA ASN A 56 12.33 19.95 -14.56
C ASN A 56 11.81 20.32 -13.16
N THR A 57 10.83 19.56 -12.66
CA THR A 57 10.07 19.85 -11.42
C THR A 57 9.84 18.64 -10.53
N PHE A 58 10.45 17.49 -10.84
CA PHE A 58 10.35 16.23 -10.09
C PHE A 58 10.35 16.42 -8.56
N GLY A 59 11.32 17.17 -8.02
CA GLY A 59 11.47 17.44 -6.59
C GLY A 59 10.87 18.75 -6.10
N ALA A 60 10.18 19.53 -6.94
CA ALA A 60 9.79 20.92 -6.68
C ALA A 60 8.64 21.09 -5.66
N ASN A 61 8.81 20.60 -4.43
CA ASN A 61 7.86 20.78 -3.33
C ASN A 61 8.48 21.60 -2.18
N ARG A 62 7.64 22.19 -1.33
CA ARG A 62 8.09 23.10 -0.26
C ARG A 62 9.10 22.48 0.72
N TYR A 63 9.06 21.16 0.94
CA TYR A 63 10.01 20.47 1.82
C TYR A 63 11.40 20.40 1.19
N LYS A 64 11.49 19.90 -0.05
CA LYS A 64 12.76 19.79 -0.78
C LYS A 64 13.33 21.18 -1.16
N MET A 65 12.47 22.17 -1.36
CA MET A 65 12.89 23.52 -1.79
C MET A 65 13.24 24.48 -0.65
N ALA A 66 13.04 24.09 0.62
CA ALA A 66 13.18 24.98 1.78
C ALA A 66 14.55 25.69 1.90
N SER A 67 15.64 25.04 1.47
CA SER A 67 17.01 25.57 1.55
C SER A 67 17.48 26.31 0.29
N THR A 68 16.66 26.34 -0.77
CA THR A 68 17.07 26.86 -2.08
C THR A 68 16.97 28.39 -2.20
N GLY A 69 16.17 29.02 -1.33
CA GLY A 69 15.87 30.46 -1.42
C GLY A 69 14.79 30.82 -2.45
N TYR A 70 14.23 29.85 -3.17
CA TYR A 70 13.13 30.05 -4.12
C TYR A 70 11.84 29.37 -3.64
N SER A 71 10.71 29.97 -3.98
CA SER A 71 9.40 29.36 -3.75
C SER A 71 9.08 28.29 -4.79
N VAL A 72 8.15 27.38 -4.45
CA VAL A 72 7.63 26.36 -5.38
C VAL A 72 7.06 27.01 -6.64
N SER A 73 6.33 28.12 -6.50
CA SER A 73 5.72 28.83 -7.63
C SER A 73 6.76 29.44 -8.57
N GLU A 74 7.85 30.01 -8.05
CA GLU A 74 8.94 30.56 -8.88
C GLU A 74 9.64 29.47 -9.69
N LEU A 75 9.98 28.35 -9.04
CA LEU A 75 10.71 27.25 -9.68
C LEU A 75 9.85 26.55 -10.73
N ILE A 76 8.61 26.19 -10.40
CA ILE A 76 7.69 25.53 -11.34
C ILE A 76 7.30 26.47 -12.48
N GLY A 77 7.00 27.73 -12.18
CA GLY A 77 6.68 28.73 -13.20
C GLY A 77 7.82 28.90 -14.21
N ALA A 78 9.06 28.99 -13.74
CA ALA A 78 10.24 29.04 -14.60
C ALA A 78 10.43 27.75 -15.41
N ALA A 79 10.24 26.58 -14.80
CA ALA A 79 10.35 25.29 -15.49
C ALA A 79 9.37 25.17 -16.65
N VAL A 80 8.08 25.49 -16.41
CA VAL A 80 7.04 25.48 -17.45
C VAL A 80 7.38 26.47 -18.56
N ALA A 81 7.86 27.68 -18.22
CA ALA A 81 8.26 28.67 -19.21
C ALA A 81 9.43 28.17 -20.09
N ASN A 82 10.45 27.54 -19.47
CA ASN A 82 11.61 26.98 -20.18
C ASN A 82 11.22 25.84 -21.12
N ALA A 83 10.30 24.96 -20.71
CA ALA A 83 9.76 23.88 -21.53
C ALA A 83 8.92 24.44 -22.69
N LYS A 84 8.00 25.38 -22.43
CA LYS A 84 7.21 26.05 -23.48
C LYS A 84 8.09 26.79 -24.49
N LYS A 85 9.16 27.45 -24.04
CA LYS A 85 10.17 28.09 -24.92
C LYS A 85 10.85 27.08 -25.83
N ALA A 86 11.11 25.85 -25.36
CA ALA A 86 11.62 24.78 -26.21
C ALA A 86 10.58 24.36 -27.27
N CYS A 87 9.33 24.15 -26.86
CA CYS A 87 8.23 23.72 -27.73
C CYS A 87 7.88 24.69 -28.87
N GLN A 88 8.21 25.99 -28.77
CA GLN A 88 7.99 26.97 -29.84
C GLN A 88 8.65 26.57 -31.18
N GLY A 89 9.75 25.80 -31.13
CA GLY A 89 10.43 25.29 -32.33
C GLY A 89 9.87 23.97 -32.88
N PHE A 90 8.90 23.36 -32.20
CA PHE A 90 8.42 22.00 -32.47
C PHE A 90 6.88 21.97 -32.43
N PRO A 91 6.20 22.31 -33.55
CA PRO A 91 4.74 22.36 -33.60
C PRO A 91 4.09 21.04 -33.16
N GLY A 92 3.04 21.14 -32.33
CA GLY A 92 2.31 19.97 -31.82
C GLY A 92 2.90 19.36 -30.54
N SER A 93 4.12 19.76 -30.14
CA SER A 93 4.69 19.32 -28.86
C SER A 93 3.95 19.89 -27.66
N LYS A 94 4.04 19.17 -26.54
CA LYS A 94 3.29 19.41 -25.31
C LYS A 94 4.21 19.40 -24.09
N VAL A 95 3.79 20.11 -23.05
CA VAL A 95 4.51 20.20 -21.77
C VAL A 95 3.71 19.49 -20.68
N ALA A 96 4.34 18.55 -19.99
CA ALA A 96 3.78 17.91 -18.82
C ALA A 96 4.42 18.49 -17.54
N LEU A 97 3.58 18.90 -16.58
CA LEU A 97 4.02 19.19 -15.23
C LEU A 97 4.44 17.89 -14.56
N ASP A 98 5.72 17.74 -14.29
CA ASP A 98 6.27 16.57 -13.60
C ASP A 98 6.24 16.77 -12.07
N ILE A 99 5.62 15.82 -11.38
CA ILE A 99 5.46 15.76 -9.92
C ILE A 99 5.99 14.41 -9.44
N GLY A 100 7.14 14.43 -8.76
CA GLY A 100 7.68 13.28 -8.04
C GLY A 100 7.20 13.18 -6.59
N PRO A 101 7.65 12.16 -5.84
CA PRO A 101 7.33 12.01 -4.42
C PRO A 101 7.86 13.17 -3.58
N ILE A 102 7.18 13.47 -2.48
CA ILE A 102 7.55 14.55 -1.54
C ILE A 102 8.91 14.29 -0.93
N GLY A 103 9.23 13.02 -0.68
CA GLY A 103 10.46 12.59 0.01
C GLY A 103 10.30 12.45 1.52
N LYS A 104 9.05 12.34 2.00
CA LYS A 104 8.70 11.99 3.38
C LYS A 104 7.67 10.86 3.37
N MET A 105 7.76 9.98 4.37
CA MET A 105 6.78 8.91 4.58
C MET A 105 5.50 9.48 5.19
N LEU A 106 4.33 9.07 4.67
CA LEU A 106 3.04 9.45 5.26
C LEU A 106 2.80 8.70 6.57
N ALA A 107 2.07 9.33 7.48
CA ALA A 107 1.57 8.67 8.69
C ALA A 107 0.67 7.46 8.33
N PRO A 108 0.75 6.34 9.08
CA PRO A 108 1.52 6.16 10.33
C PRO A 108 2.98 5.75 10.13
N LEU A 109 3.46 5.54 8.89
CA LEU A 109 4.84 5.11 8.64
C LEU A 109 5.88 6.23 8.85
N GLY A 110 5.45 7.47 8.69
CA GLY A 110 6.25 8.67 8.96
C GLY A 110 5.45 9.77 9.63
N ASP A 111 5.97 10.99 9.56
CA ASP A 111 5.45 12.18 10.25
C ASP A 111 4.52 13.03 9.37
N LEU A 112 4.48 12.79 8.05
CA LEU A 112 3.71 13.62 7.13
C LEU A 112 2.23 13.23 7.14
N ALA A 113 1.35 14.18 7.47
CA ALA A 113 -0.09 13.96 7.40
C ALA A 113 -0.58 13.91 5.94
N PHE A 114 -1.62 13.13 5.67
CA PHE A 114 -2.22 13.02 4.34
C PHE A 114 -2.66 14.38 3.77
N GLU A 115 -3.33 15.21 4.58
CA GLU A 115 -3.77 16.55 4.15
C GLU A 115 -2.59 17.49 3.89
N GLU A 116 -1.50 17.36 4.64
CA GLU A 116 -0.29 18.14 4.39
C GLU A 116 0.37 17.72 3.06
N ALA A 117 0.45 16.42 2.80
CA ALA A 117 0.91 15.89 1.51
C ALA A 117 0.03 16.40 0.34
N TYR A 118 -1.29 16.32 0.50
CA TYR A 118 -2.26 16.85 -0.46
C TYR A 118 -2.03 18.35 -0.73
N ASP A 119 -1.86 19.17 0.31
CA ASP A 119 -1.65 20.61 0.17
C ASP A 119 -0.32 20.93 -0.53
N MET A 120 0.72 20.13 -0.31
CA MET A 120 1.99 20.24 -1.01
C MET A 120 1.84 19.92 -2.50
N PHE A 121 1.14 18.84 -2.86
CA PHE A 121 0.88 18.51 -4.26
C PHE A 121 -0.04 19.54 -4.92
N LYS A 122 -1.05 20.04 -4.22
CA LYS A 122 -1.94 21.10 -4.70
C LYS A 122 -1.17 22.37 -5.04
N GLU A 123 -0.20 22.76 -4.21
CA GLU A 123 0.67 23.90 -4.49
C GLU A 123 1.42 23.72 -5.83
N GLN A 124 1.94 22.51 -6.09
CA GLN A 124 2.63 22.19 -7.34
C GLN A 124 1.68 22.25 -8.55
N VAL A 125 0.50 21.63 -8.44
CA VAL A 125 -0.54 21.62 -9.48
C VAL A 125 -0.96 23.04 -9.86
N LEU A 126 -1.21 23.90 -8.87
CA LEU A 126 -1.60 25.29 -9.10
C LEU A 126 -0.45 26.11 -9.72
N ALA A 127 0.79 25.90 -9.29
CA ALA A 127 1.96 26.58 -9.85
C ALA A 127 2.24 26.18 -11.30
N GLY A 128 1.89 24.95 -11.69
CA GLY A 128 2.08 24.41 -13.04
C GLY A 128 0.83 24.46 -13.94
N SER A 129 -0.17 25.30 -13.62
CA SER A 129 -1.46 25.35 -14.32
C SER A 129 -1.37 25.57 -15.84
N GLU A 130 -0.26 26.16 -16.27
CA GLU A 130 0.07 26.46 -17.66
C GLU A 130 0.51 25.23 -18.48
N ALA A 131 0.81 24.09 -17.84
CA ALA A 131 1.14 22.84 -18.54
C ALA A 131 -0.07 22.25 -19.30
N ASP A 132 0.21 21.37 -20.25
CA ASP A 132 -0.80 20.63 -21.02
C ASP A 132 -1.25 19.35 -20.29
N TYR A 133 -0.35 18.72 -19.54
CA TYR A 133 -0.56 17.48 -18.79
C TYR A 133 -0.06 17.64 -17.35
N ILE A 134 -0.56 16.80 -16.45
CA ILE A 134 0.06 16.54 -15.16
C ILE A 134 0.59 15.12 -15.17
N VAL A 135 1.84 14.93 -14.77
CA VAL A 135 2.44 13.62 -14.57
C VAL A 135 2.80 13.48 -13.10
N ILE A 136 2.33 12.41 -12.50
CA ILE A 136 2.72 11.98 -11.16
C ILE A 136 3.63 10.77 -11.35
N GLU A 137 4.92 10.89 -11.09
CA GLU A 137 5.88 9.82 -11.40
C GLU A 137 6.73 9.36 -10.22
N THR A 138 7.27 8.14 -10.34
CA THR A 138 8.17 7.51 -9.36
C THR A 138 7.57 7.42 -7.95
N MET A 139 6.25 7.26 -7.85
CA MET A 139 5.61 7.07 -6.54
C MET A 139 5.86 5.65 -6.04
N SER A 140 6.33 5.53 -4.80
CA SER A 140 6.60 4.23 -4.15
C SER A 140 5.57 3.87 -3.06
N ASP A 141 4.65 4.80 -2.76
CA ASP A 141 3.57 4.62 -1.81
C ASP A 141 2.20 4.96 -2.43
N LEU A 142 1.24 4.04 -2.29
CA LEU A 142 -0.10 4.22 -2.84
C LEU A 142 -0.87 5.37 -2.18
N TYR A 143 -0.63 5.63 -0.89
CA TYR A 143 -1.34 6.67 -0.17
C TYR A 143 -0.86 8.07 -0.58
N GLU A 144 0.45 8.23 -0.73
CA GLU A 144 1.04 9.44 -1.32
C GLU A 144 0.56 9.66 -2.75
N THR A 145 0.53 8.59 -3.57
CA THR A 145 0.01 8.65 -4.95
C THR A 145 -1.44 9.11 -4.97
N LYS A 146 -2.26 8.60 -4.05
CA LYS A 146 -3.66 9.01 -3.88
C LYS A 146 -3.77 10.49 -3.52
N ALA A 147 -2.94 11.00 -2.60
CA ALA A 147 -2.93 12.41 -2.23
C ALA A 147 -2.60 13.29 -3.44
N ALA A 148 -1.57 12.91 -4.23
CA ALA A 148 -1.17 13.62 -5.44
C ALA A 148 -2.27 13.61 -6.51
N LEU A 149 -2.89 12.45 -6.77
CA LEU A 149 -3.93 12.31 -7.78
C LEU A 149 -5.19 13.09 -7.39
N LEU A 150 -5.61 13.03 -6.11
CA LEU A 150 -6.73 13.86 -5.63
C LEU A 150 -6.40 15.35 -5.77
N ALA A 151 -5.20 15.79 -5.38
CA ALA A 151 -4.78 17.17 -5.54
C ALA A 151 -4.84 17.62 -7.00
N ALA A 152 -4.43 16.77 -7.94
CA ALA A 152 -4.53 17.04 -9.37
C ALA A 152 -6.00 17.12 -9.85
N LYS A 153 -6.82 16.08 -9.60
CA LYS A 153 -8.21 16.00 -10.11
C LYS A 153 -9.14 17.05 -9.48
N GLU A 154 -8.87 17.50 -8.26
CA GLU A 154 -9.70 18.49 -7.57
C GLU A 154 -9.33 19.94 -7.92
N ASN A 155 -8.12 20.18 -8.45
CA ASN A 155 -7.61 21.54 -8.71
C ASN A 155 -7.21 21.78 -10.17
N SER A 156 -7.47 20.82 -11.06
CA SER A 156 -7.12 20.89 -12.48
C SER A 156 -8.06 20.04 -13.34
N ASP A 157 -8.29 20.47 -14.58
CA ASP A 157 -9.01 19.76 -15.62
C ASP A 157 -8.08 19.06 -16.63
N LYS A 158 -6.76 19.15 -16.43
CA LYS A 158 -5.75 18.55 -17.30
C LYS A 158 -5.75 17.02 -17.18
N PRO A 159 -5.38 16.30 -18.25
CA PRO A 159 -5.15 14.86 -18.16
C PRO A 159 -4.01 14.54 -17.19
N VAL A 160 -4.20 13.53 -16.34
CA VAL A 160 -3.25 13.11 -15.31
C VAL A 160 -2.72 11.72 -15.63
N LEU A 161 -1.41 11.64 -15.92
CA LEU A 161 -0.70 10.38 -16.12
C LEU A 161 -0.03 9.98 -14.80
N VAL A 162 -0.23 8.75 -14.33
CA VAL A 162 0.30 8.32 -13.03
C VAL A 162 1.21 7.11 -13.21
N THR A 163 2.45 7.21 -12.75
CA THR A 163 3.38 6.09 -12.72
C THR A 163 3.87 5.82 -11.31
N MET A 164 3.99 4.54 -10.99
CA MET A 164 4.55 4.06 -9.74
C MET A 164 5.81 3.26 -10.02
N SER A 165 6.73 3.25 -9.06
CA SER A 165 8.00 2.52 -9.18
C SER A 165 7.97 1.23 -8.37
N PHE A 166 8.31 0.13 -9.02
CA PHE A 166 8.23 -1.23 -8.50
C PHE A 166 9.61 -1.87 -8.42
N GLU A 167 9.78 -2.74 -7.44
CA GLU A 167 10.93 -3.63 -7.31
C GLU A 167 10.72 -4.91 -8.12
N ALA A 168 11.78 -5.71 -8.31
CA ALA A 168 11.74 -6.94 -9.10
C ALA A 168 10.73 -7.99 -8.58
N ASN A 169 10.29 -7.88 -7.33
CA ASN A 169 9.23 -8.69 -6.72
C ASN A 169 7.80 -8.26 -7.13
N ALA A 170 7.66 -7.30 -8.04
CA ALA A 170 6.38 -6.73 -8.47
C ALA A 170 5.57 -6.08 -7.33
N ARG A 171 6.27 -5.56 -6.32
CA ARG A 171 5.71 -4.69 -5.28
C ARG A 171 6.45 -3.35 -5.25
N THR A 172 5.77 -2.32 -4.77
CA THR A 172 6.42 -1.06 -4.41
C THR A 172 7.16 -1.21 -3.09
N PHE A 173 7.97 -0.21 -2.74
CA PHE A 173 8.68 -0.14 -1.45
C PHE A 173 7.76 -0.32 -0.23
N THR A 174 6.52 0.22 -0.28
CA THR A 174 5.54 0.06 0.82
C THR A 174 4.69 -1.21 0.72
N GLY A 175 4.95 -2.08 -0.26
CA GLY A 175 4.29 -3.38 -0.43
C GLY A 175 3.09 -3.36 -1.39
N THR A 176 2.80 -2.24 -2.06
CA THR A 176 1.67 -2.15 -2.98
C THR A 176 1.84 -3.06 -4.17
N GLY A 177 0.81 -3.86 -4.46
CA GLY A 177 0.76 -4.73 -5.65
C GLY A 177 0.13 -4.04 -6.86
N ILE A 178 0.40 -4.59 -8.04
CA ILE A 178 -0.12 -4.08 -9.33
C ILE A 178 -1.66 -4.04 -9.32
N ASP A 179 -2.32 -5.06 -8.76
CA ASP A 179 -3.78 -5.11 -8.61
C ASP A 179 -4.33 -3.93 -7.79
N CYS A 180 -3.64 -3.55 -6.70
CA CYS A 180 -4.05 -2.44 -5.83
C CYS A 180 -3.88 -1.08 -6.52
N MET A 181 -2.74 -0.92 -7.22
CA MET A 181 -2.48 0.24 -8.08
C MET A 181 -3.57 0.38 -9.15
N ALA A 182 -3.86 -0.69 -9.89
CA ALA A 182 -4.83 -0.68 -10.97
C ALA A 182 -6.24 -0.30 -10.48
N LEU A 183 -6.71 -0.94 -9.41
CA LEU A 183 -8.02 -0.67 -8.81
C LEU A 183 -8.13 0.77 -8.30
N THR A 184 -7.13 1.23 -7.54
CA THR A 184 -7.17 2.53 -6.86
C THR A 184 -7.06 3.67 -7.87
N LEU A 185 -6.06 3.65 -8.76
CA LEU A 185 -5.81 4.75 -9.68
C LEU A 185 -6.87 4.85 -10.78
N SER A 186 -7.39 3.71 -11.26
CA SER A 186 -8.52 3.72 -12.21
C SER A 186 -9.78 4.27 -11.55
N GLY A 187 -10.04 3.90 -10.29
CA GLY A 187 -11.17 4.42 -9.52
C GLY A 187 -11.11 5.93 -9.31
N LEU A 188 -9.93 6.45 -8.93
CA LEU A 188 -9.71 7.87 -8.68
C LEU A 188 -9.72 8.74 -9.95
N GLY A 189 -9.76 8.12 -11.14
CA GLY A 189 -9.90 8.83 -12.41
C GLY A 189 -8.57 9.33 -13.00
N ALA A 190 -7.49 8.57 -12.82
CA ALA A 190 -6.29 8.75 -13.62
C ALA A 190 -6.62 8.55 -15.12
N ASP A 191 -5.97 9.33 -15.99
CA ASP A 191 -6.20 9.28 -17.44
C ASP A 191 -5.29 8.26 -18.14
N ALA A 192 -4.16 7.92 -17.51
CA ALA A 192 -3.29 6.80 -17.87
C ALA A 192 -2.49 6.35 -16.64
N ILE A 193 -2.13 5.06 -16.60
CA ILE A 193 -1.37 4.50 -15.47
C ILE A 193 -0.22 3.62 -15.94
N GLY A 194 0.87 3.52 -15.17
CA GLY A 194 1.92 2.56 -15.50
C GLY A 194 3.19 2.66 -14.68
N PHE A 195 4.32 2.35 -15.32
CA PHE A 195 5.57 2.11 -14.62
C PHE A 195 6.67 3.06 -15.11
N ASN A 196 7.46 3.53 -14.16
CA ASN A 196 8.69 4.25 -14.45
C ASN A 196 9.79 3.94 -13.43
N CYS A 197 11.04 4.17 -13.84
CA CYS A 197 12.23 4.03 -13.00
C CYS A 197 12.43 2.62 -12.40
N SER A 198 13.39 2.48 -11.48
CA SER A 198 13.86 1.28 -10.76
C SER A 198 14.40 0.14 -11.62
N LEU A 199 13.71 -0.23 -12.70
CA LEU A 199 13.93 -1.44 -13.48
C LEU A 199 14.09 -1.14 -14.97
N GLY A 200 14.77 -2.05 -15.68
CA GLY A 200 14.87 -2.02 -17.13
C GLY A 200 13.60 -2.55 -17.81
N PRO A 201 13.52 -2.46 -19.16
CA PRO A 201 12.37 -2.93 -19.92
C PRO A 201 12.07 -4.43 -19.70
N LYS A 202 13.12 -5.24 -19.58
CA LYS A 202 13.04 -6.70 -19.42
C LYS A 202 12.35 -7.09 -18.11
N GLU A 203 12.74 -6.45 -17.01
CA GLU A 203 12.19 -6.72 -15.68
C GLU A 203 10.76 -6.17 -15.54
N LEU A 204 10.43 -5.07 -16.23
CA LEU A 204 9.07 -4.50 -16.24
C LEU A 204 8.09 -5.26 -17.14
N ALA A 205 8.57 -6.01 -18.13
CA ALA A 205 7.73 -6.77 -19.06
C ALA A 205 6.60 -7.59 -18.39
N PRO A 206 6.84 -8.45 -17.38
CA PRO A 206 5.76 -9.18 -16.71
C PRO A 206 4.75 -8.25 -16.01
N MET A 207 5.21 -7.13 -15.47
CA MET A 207 4.35 -6.17 -14.76
C MET A 207 3.44 -5.41 -15.72
N VAL A 208 3.96 -5.00 -16.89
CA VAL A 208 3.19 -4.37 -17.96
C VAL A 208 2.07 -5.29 -18.45
N LYS A 209 2.40 -6.57 -18.69
CA LYS A 209 1.40 -7.58 -19.11
C LYS A 209 0.31 -7.75 -18.06
N ARG A 210 0.69 -7.83 -16.78
CA ARG A 210 -0.28 -7.92 -15.68
C ARG A 210 -1.17 -6.67 -15.61
N LEU A 211 -0.59 -5.48 -15.69
CA LEU A 211 -1.36 -4.24 -15.63
C LEU A 211 -2.33 -4.11 -16.82
N TYR A 212 -1.92 -4.51 -18.01
CA TYR A 212 -2.77 -4.54 -19.20
C TYR A 212 -4.02 -5.41 -19.01
N GLU A 213 -3.88 -6.57 -18.35
CA GLU A 213 -5.03 -7.41 -18.01
C GLU A 213 -5.98 -6.70 -17.04
N LEU A 214 -5.49 -5.83 -16.17
CA LEU A 214 -6.25 -5.30 -15.04
C LEU A 214 -7.02 -4.01 -15.34
N THR A 215 -6.67 -3.28 -16.41
CA THR A 215 -7.27 -1.96 -16.67
C THR A 215 -7.63 -1.72 -18.13
N GLU A 216 -8.64 -0.88 -18.33
CA GLU A 216 -8.99 -0.30 -19.62
C GLU A 216 -8.27 1.03 -19.89
N LEU A 217 -7.59 1.57 -18.88
CA LEU A 217 -6.83 2.81 -19.05
C LEU A 217 -5.63 2.60 -20.00
N PRO A 218 -5.26 3.65 -20.76
CA PRO A 218 -4.00 3.66 -21.48
C PRO A 218 -2.81 3.47 -20.53
N LEU A 219 -1.79 2.74 -20.99
CA LEU A 219 -0.59 2.49 -20.18
C LEU A 219 0.54 3.49 -20.48
N VAL A 220 1.30 3.80 -19.43
CA VAL A 220 2.51 4.63 -19.46
C VAL A 220 3.74 3.77 -19.16
N LEU A 221 4.81 3.89 -19.94
CA LEU A 221 6.05 3.14 -19.71
C LEU A 221 7.29 4.03 -19.91
N LYS A 222 8.06 4.24 -18.83
CA LYS A 222 9.38 4.93 -18.83
C LYS A 222 10.44 4.11 -18.06
N PRO A 223 10.98 3.02 -18.65
CA PRO A 223 11.99 2.19 -18.01
C PRO A 223 13.33 2.93 -17.85
N ASN A 224 14.18 2.46 -16.93
CA ASN A 224 15.59 2.83 -16.91
C ASN A 224 16.34 2.15 -18.07
N ALA A 225 17.50 2.67 -18.46
CA ALA A 225 18.39 2.06 -19.45
C ALA A 225 19.07 0.75 -18.94
N GLY A 226 18.40 -0.03 -18.10
CA GLY A 226 18.96 -1.14 -17.34
C GLY A 226 19.12 -0.82 -15.85
N LEU A 227 19.69 -1.77 -15.11
CA LEU A 227 20.16 -1.49 -13.76
C LEU A 227 21.45 -0.67 -13.86
N PRO A 228 21.64 0.36 -13.03
CA PRO A 228 22.86 1.13 -13.06
C PRO A 228 24.00 0.33 -12.42
N ASP A 229 25.18 0.36 -13.04
CA ASP A 229 26.40 -0.15 -12.43
C ASP A 229 26.76 0.78 -11.23
N PRO A 230 26.83 0.23 -10.00
CA PRO A 230 27.17 1.00 -8.80
C PRO A 230 28.58 1.62 -8.83
N VAL A 231 29.45 1.15 -9.72
CA VAL A 231 30.82 1.64 -9.88
C VAL A 231 30.90 2.87 -10.74
N THR A 232 30.29 2.79 -11.92
CA THR A 232 30.52 3.73 -13.02
C THR A 232 29.35 4.68 -13.20
N ASN A 233 28.21 4.41 -12.55
CA ASN A 233 26.91 5.02 -12.84
C ASN A 233 26.47 4.84 -14.30
N THR A 234 27.09 3.91 -15.03
CA THR A 234 26.68 3.58 -16.39
C THR A 234 25.53 2.61 -16.36
N TYR A 235 24.72 2.64 -17.41
CA TYR A 235 23.57 1.76 -17.57
C TYR A 235 23.91 0.68 -18.60
N ASP A 236 23.44 -0.53 -18.35
CA ASP A 236 23.91 -1.72 -19.08
C ASP A 236 23.23 -1.93 -20.44
N ILE A 237 22.13 -1.23 -20.72
CA ILE A 237 21.36 -1.39 -21.96
C ILE A 237 21.61 -0.20 -22.90
N GLY A 238 22.10 -0.49 -24.10
CA GLY A 238 22.30 0.52 -25.15
C GLY A 238 20.98 0.97 -25.82
N PRO A 239 20.98 2.07 -26.60
CA PRO A 239 19.76 2.59 -27.23
C PRO A 239 19.01 1.60 -28.13
N GLU A 240 19.73 0.78 -28.91
CA GLU A 240 19.14 -0.21 -29.83
C GLU A 240 18.41 -1.31 -29.08
N GLU A 241 19.10 -1.99 -28.16
CA GLU A 241 18.53 -3.04 -27.33
C GLU A 241 17.36 -2.50 -26.48
N PHE A 242 17.50 -1.30 -25.91
CA PHE A 242 16.41 -0.66 -25.17
C PHE A 242 15.17 -0.45 -26.05
N GLY A 243 15.37 0.06 -27.27
CA GLY A 243 14.30 0.23 -28.25
C GLY A 243 13.59 -1.08 -28.56
N ASP A 244 14.34 -2.14 -28.88
CA ASP A 244 13.79 -3.45 -29.23
C ASP A 244 12.96 -4.03 -28.06
N LEU A 245 13.50 -4.03 -26.86
CA LEU A 245 12.82 -4.56 -25.67
C LEU A 245 11.54 -3.78 -25.33
N VAL A 246 11.54 -2.45 -25.48
CA VAL A 246 10.32 -1.64 -25.28
C VAL A 246 9.34 -1.84 -26.44
N GLY A 247 9.84 -2.02 -27.66
CA GLY A 247 9.06 -2.34 -28.86
C GLY A 247 8.16 -3.57 -28.68
N GLU A 248 8.68 -4.61 -28.04
CA GLU A 248 7.92 -5.84 -27.71
C GLU A 248 6.73 -5.59 -26.76
N LEU A 249 6.76 -4.50 -26.00
CA LEU A 249 5.73 -4.17 -25.01
C LEU A 249 4.65 -3.22 -25.54
N LEU A 250 4.90 -2.52 -26.66
CA LEU A 250 3.95 -1.58 -27.28
C LEU A 250 2.53 -2.17 -27.47
N PRO A 251 2.35 -3.44 -27.86
CA PRO A 251 1.03 -4.02 -28.03
C PRO A 251 0.17 -4.04 -26.76
N TYR A 252 0.76 -4.03 -25.56
CA TYR A 252 0.06 -4.18 -24.29
C TYR A 252 -0.60 -2.88 -23.81
N GLY A 253 -1.31 -2.18 -24.70
CA GLY A 253 -2.08 -0.98 -24.38
C GLY A 253 -1.24 0.25 -24.01
N ILE A 254 0.06 0.24 -24.34
CA ILE A 254 0.94 1.40 -24.14
C ILE A 254 0.47 2.52 -25.06
N ALA A 255 0.14 3.66 -24.48
CA ALA A 255 -0.21 4.88 -25.20
C ALA A 255 0.80 6.01 -24.96
N TYR A 256 1.63 5.90 -23.93
CA TYR A 256 2.68 6.86 -23.60
C TYR A 256 3.97 6.09 -23.31
N VAL A 257 5.02 6.36 -24.06
CA VAL A 257 6.30 5.64 -23.95
C VAL A 257 7.48 6.59 -23.97
N GLY A 258 8.45 6.37 -23.09
CA GLY A 258 9.69 7.15 -23.05
C GLY A 258 10.79 6.43 -22.28
N GLY A 259 11.72 7.19 -21.71
CA GLY A 259 12.79 6.66 -20.87
C GLY A 259 12.90 7.41 -19.54
N CYS A 260 13.47 6.75 -18.54
CA CYS A 260 13.79 7.36 -17.24
C CYS A 260 15.31 7.47 -17.06
N CYS A 261 15.86 7.02 -15.93
CA CYS A 261 17.28 7.20 -15.62
C CYS A 261 18.19 6.45 -16.61
N GLY A 262 19.28 7.09 -17.01
CA GLY A 262 20.21 6.57 -18.02
C GLY A 262 19.82 6.83 -19.48
N THR A 263 18.61 7.30 -19.75
CA THR A 263 18.14 7.51 -21.14
C THR A 263 18.41 8.94 -21.64
N ASN A 264 19.10 9.05 -22.77
CA ASN A 264 19.41 10.30 -23.47
C ASN A 264 18.60 10.40 -24.80
N PRO A 265 18.79 11.45 -25.62
CA PRO A 265 18.08 11.59 -26.90
C PRO A 265 18.23 10.41 -27.88
N ASP A 266 19.34 9.67 -27.86
CA ASP A 266 19.55 8.52 -28.76
C ASP A 266 18.56 7.38 -28.46
N TYR A 267 18.22 7.18 -27.18
CA TYR A 267 17.20 6.21 -26.76
C TYR A 267 15.81 6.60 -27.27
N ILE A 268 15.47 7.89 -27.18
CA ILE A 268 14.18 8.40 -27.66
C ILE A 268 14.07 8.29 -29.18
N ALA A 269 15.14 8.59 -29.91
CA ALA A 269 15.17 8.42 -31.36
C ALA A 269 14.94 6.95 -31.76
N GLN A 270 15.41 6.01 -30.95
CA GLN A 270 15.23 4.60 -31.21
C GLN A 270 13.84 4.09 -30.82
N LEU A 271 13.28 4.56 -29.70
CA LEU A 271 11.87 4.34 -29.37
C LEU A 271 10.93 4.85 -30.46
N LYS A 272 11.22 6.03 -31.02
CA LYS A 272 10.43 6.58 -32.12
C LYS A 272 10.35 5.63 -33.32
N LYS A 273 11.48 5.05 -33.73
CA LYS A 273 11.50 4.08 -34.84
C LYS A 273 10.63 2.85 -34.53
N GLN A 274 10.67 2.36 -33.29
CA GLN A 274 9.89 1.21 -32.86
C GLN A 274 8.39 1.51 -32.84
N VAL A 275 8.01 2.69 -32.36
CA VAL A 275 6.62 3.17 -32.39
C VAL A 275 6.12 3.31 -33.83
N GLU A 276 6.88 3.98 -34.71
CA GLU A 276 6.52 4.14 -36.12
C GLU A 276 6.38 2.78 -36.83
N ALA A 277 7.29 1.84 -36.55
CA ALA A 277 7.23 0.48 -37.10
C ALA A 277 6.00 -0.29 -36.60
N PHE A 278 5.68 -0.20 -35.31
CA PHE A 278 4.50 -0.84 -34.72
C PHE A 278 3.20 -0.27 -35.29
N GLU A 279 3.09 1.06 -35.39
CA GLU A 279 1.91 1.73 -35.93
C GLU A 279 1.70 1.45 -37.42
N ALA A 280 2.79 1.37 -38.20
CA ALA A 280 2.74 1.04 -39.62
C ALA A 280 2.45 -0.45 -39.91
N SER A 281 2.72 -1.34 -38.95
CA SER A 281 2.42 -2.76 -39.10
C SER A 281 0.92 -3.02 -39.13
N GLU A 282 0.46 -3.90 -40.02
CA GLU A 282 -0.92 -4.43 -40.02
C GLU A 282 -1.06 -5.63 -39.08
N GLU A 283 0.05 -6.26 -38.70
CA GLU A 283 0.05 -7.38 -37.76
C GLU A 283 -0.17 -6.87 -36.33
N ARG A 284 -1.09 -7.52 -35.62
CA ARG A 284 -1.35 -7.27 -34.19
C ARG A 284 -1.25 -8.59 -33.46
N PRO A 285 -0.42 -8.69 -32.40
CA PRO A 285 -0.33 -9.92 -31.64
C PRO A 285 -1.67 -10.20 -30.95
N GLU A 286 -1.98 -11.48 -30.75
CA GLU A 286 -3.06 -11.88 -29.88
C GLU A 286 -2.67 -11.56 -28.43
N LEU A 287 -3.48 -10.73 -27.77
CA LEU A 287 -3.26 -10.30 -26.40
C LEU A 287 -4.16 -11.05 -25.44
N PRO A 288 -3.75 -11.23 -24.17
CA PRO A 288 -4.60 -11.81 -23.15
C PRO A 288 -5.89 -10.99 -23.00
N ALA A 289 -6.98 -11.68 -22.63
CA ALA A 289 -8.23 -11.02 -22.32
C ALA A 289 -8.08 -10.16 -21.07
N LYS A 290 -8.65 -8.96 -21.08
CA LYS A 290 -8.71 -8.11 -19.91
C LYS A 290 -9.68 -8.66 -18.87
N VAL A 291 -9.32 -8.46 -17.60
CA VAL A 291 -10.11 -8.74 -16.41
C VAL A 291 -11.29 -7.77 -16.38
N ALA A 292 -12.46 -8.25 -16.80
CA ALA A 292 -13.70 -7.45 -16.79
C ALA A 292 -14.27 -7.24 -15.37
N PHE A 293 -13.71 -7.89 -14.35
CA PHE A 293 -14.26 -7.93 -13.00
C PHE A 293 -14.02 -6.62 -12.22
N SER A 294 -14.83 -6.42 -11.18
CA SER A 294 -14.64 -5.36 -10.18
C SER A 294 -14.00 -5.95 -8.93
N GLY A 295 -13.38 -5.10 -8.14
CA GLY A 295 -12.76 -5.45 -6.87
C GLY A 295 -12.50 -4.22 -6.02
N ILE A 296 -12.05 -4.48 -4.80
CA ILE A 296 -11.62 -3.50 -3.80
C ILE A 296 -10.24 -3.90 -3.29
N CYS A 297 -9.52 -2.98 -2.67
CA CYS A 297 -8.19 -3.27 -2.16
C CYS A 297 -7.84 -2.43 -0.94
N SER A 298 -6.95 -2.96 -0.11
CA SER A 298 -6.15 -2.18 0.82
C SER A 298 -4.95 -1.58 0.06
N SER A 299 -3.91 -1.18 0.79
CA SER A 299 -2.65 -0.74 0.22
C SER A 299 -1.84 -1.90 -0.38
N THR A 300 -2.05 -3.13 0.07
CA THR A 300 -1.22 -4.30 -0.27
C THR A 300 -2.00 -5.44 -0.92
N ASP A 301 -3.27 -5.66 -0.56
CA ASP A 301 -4.06 -6.80 -1.03
C ASP A 301 -5.36 -6.38 -1.72
N ALA A 302 -5.66 -7.06 -2.82
CA ALA A 302 -6.87 -6.87 -3.61
C ALA A 302 -7.83 -8.05 -3.47
N VAL A 303 -9.12 -7.74 -3.42
CA VAL A 303 -10.23 -8.68 -3.40
C VAL A 303 -11.08 -8.45 -4.64
N TRP A 304 -11.09 -9.44 -5.53
CA TRP A 304 -11.89 -9.45 -6.75
C TRP A 304 -13.26 -10.09 -6.48
N PHE A 305 -14.32 -9.51 -7.06
CA PHE A 305 -15.70 -10.01 -6.93
C PHE A 305 -16.01 -11.13 -7.94
N THR A 306 -15.09 -12.09 -8.08
CA THR A 306 -15.18 -13.22 -9.03
C THR A 306 -15.77 -14.48 -8.40
N GLU A 307 -15.77 -14.56 -7.08
CA GLU A 307 -16.25 -15.69 -6.30
C GLU A 307 -16.84 -15.18 -4.98
N PRO A 308 -17.51 -16.03 -4.17
CA PRO A 308 -17.98 -15.62 -2.86
C PRO A 308 -16.82 -15.15 -1.98
N ARG A 309 -16.88 -13.93 -1.44
CA ARG A 309 -15.90 -13.35 -0.52
C ARG A 309 -16.58 -12.88 0.77
N VAL A 310 -16.05 -13.31 1.91
CA VAL A 310 -16.69 -13.11 3.22
C VAL A 310 -16.42 -11.70 3.73
N ILE A 311 -17.49 -10.97 4.07
CA ILE A 311 -17.41 -9.69 4.78
C ILE A 311 -17.66 -9.92 6.26
N GLY A 312 -16.66 -9.65 7.10
CA GLY A 312 -16.76 -9.80 8.55
C GLY A 312 -17.59 -8.70 9.20
N GLU A 313 -18.67 -9.08 9.91
CA GLU A 313 -19.68 -8.16 10.49
C GLU A 313 -19.39 -7.65 11.92
N ARG A 314 -18.26 -8.03 12.55
CA ARG A 314 -18.11 -7.87 14.01
C ARG A 314 -17.73 -6.45 14.46
N ILE A 315 -17.13 -5.63 13.59
CA ILE A 315 -16.78 -4.22 13.88
C ILE A 315 -18.04 -3.37 13.71
N ASN A 316 -18.98 -3.58 14.62
CA ASN A 316 -20.28 -2.93 14.60
C ASN A 316 -20.83 -2.81 16.03
N PRO A 317 -21.10 -1.60 16.55
CA PRO A 317 -21.57 -1.37 17.91
C PRO A 317 -23.05 -1.73 18.16
N THR A 318 -23.83 -2.00 17.11
CA THR A 318 -25.27 -2.23 17.22
C THR A 318 -25.58 -3.43 18.12
N GLY A 319 -26.27 -3.18 19.23
CA GLY A 319 -26.62 -4.20 20.23
C GLY A 319 -25.45 -4.74 21.06
N LYS A 320 -24.22 -4.22 20.91
CA LYS A 320 -23.01 -4.71 21.59
C LYS A 320 -22.49 -3.70 22.61
N LYS A 321 -22.93 -3.83 23.88
CA LYS A 321 -22.56 -2.90 24.98
C LYS A 321 -21.04 -2.68 25.12
N ARG A 322 -20.26 -3.77 25.14
CA ARG A 322 -18.78 -3.69 25.24
C ARG A 322 -18.16 -2.92 24.08
N PHE A 323 -18.68 -3.07 22.86
CA PHE A 323 -18.16 -2.37 21.68
C PHE A 323 -18.51 -0.87 21.74
N GLN A 324 -19.72 -0.54 22.18
CA GLN A 324 -20.12 0.85 22.41
C GLN A 324 -19.28 1.52 23.50
N GLU A 325 -18.96 0.81 24.58
CA GLU A 325 -18.04 1.29 25.63
C GLU A 325 -16.64 1.50 25.07
N ALA A 326 -16.12 0.57 24.27
CA ALA A 326 -14.81 0.71 23.64
C ALA A 326 -14.73 1.95 22.75
N LEU A 327 -15.74 2.20 21.89
CA LEU A 327 -15.80 3.41 21.08
C LEU A 327 -15.85 4.69 21.93
N ARG A 328 -16.62 4.71 23.02
CA ARG A 328 -16.72 5.90 23.89
C ARG A 328 -15.43 6.17 24.67
N ASN A 329 -14.73 5.12 25.06
CA ASN A 329 -13.50 5.21 25.83
C ASN A 329 -12.25 5.35 24.95
N GLY A 330 -12.38 5.19 23.63
CA GLY A 330 -11.24 5.16 22.71
C GLY A 330 -10.37 3.92 22.84
N ASP A 331 -10.93 2.79 23.32
CA ASP A 331 -10.25 1.49 23.41
C ASP A 331 -10.09 0.89 22.01
N MET A 332 -9.03 1.35 21.32
CA MET A 332 -8.70 0.94 19.97
C MET A 332 -8.27 -0.53 19.91
N ASP A 333 -7.54 -1.02 20.92
CA ASP A 333 -7.09 -2.41 20.98
C ASP A 333 -8.25 -3.40 20.91
N TYR A 334 -9.35 -3.13 21.60
CA TYR A 334 -10.52 -3.99 21.50
C TYR A 334 -11.05 -4.04 20.06
N ILE A 335 -11.12 -2.90 19.36
CA ILE A 335 -11.58 -2.82 17.97
C ILE A 335 -10.64 -3.59 17.04
N LEU A 336 -9.33 -3.36 17.17
CA LEU A 336 -8.30 -4.05 16.38
C LEU A 336 -8.31 -5.56 16.66
N SER A 337 -8.55 -5.99 17.90
CA SER A 337 -8.67 -7.41 18.22
C SER A 337 -9.86 -8.08 17.53
N GLN A 338 -10.98 -7.36 17.34
CA GLN A 338 -12.12 -7.87 16.58
C GLN A 338 -11.78 -7.96 15.08
N ALA A 339 -10.98 -7.04 14.54
CA ALA A 339 -10.51 -7.10 13.16
C ALA A 339 -9.63 -8.33 12.93
N LEU A 340 -8.56 -8.47 13.73
CA LEU A 340 -7.62 -9.58 13.65
C LEU A 340 -8.33 -10.94 13.83
N SER A 341 -9.21 -11.05 14.81
CA SER A 341 -10.00 -12.27 15.05
C SER A 341 -10.86 -12.68 13.87
N GLN A 342 -11.35 -11.72 13.07
CA GLN A 342 -12.15 -11.99 11.88
C GLN A 342 -11.28 -12.40 10.69
N VAL A 343 -10.16 -11.70 10.49
CA VAL A 343 -9.19 -12.04 9.44
C VAL A 343 -8.63 -13.45 9.67
N SER A 344 -8.22 -13.77 10.90
CA SER A 344 -7.75 -15.13 11.24
C SER A 344 -8.82 -16.21 11.07
N ALA A 345 -10.09 -15.84 11.10
CA ALA A 345 -11.20 -16.75 10.85
C ALA A 345 -11.60 -16.84 9.36
N GLY A 346 -10.90 -16.12 8.47
CA GLY A 346 -11.08 -16.17 7.02
C GLY A 346 -12.00 -15.09 6.45
N ALA A 347 -12.15 -13.95 7.13
CA ALA A 347 -12.76 -12.78 6.51
C ALA A 347 -11.87 -12.25 5.37
N ASP A 348 -12.46 -12.07 4.19
CA ASP A 348 -11.79 -11.48 3.02
C ASP A 348 -11.88 -9.94 3.04
N ILE A 349 -12.91 -9.39 3.69
CA ILE A 349 -13.23 -7.96 3.80
C ILE A 349 -13.74 -7.72 5.23
N LEU A 350 -13.51 -6.54 5.81
CA LEU A 350 -14.10 -6.15 7.09
C LEU A 350 -15.14 -5.05 6.93
N ASP A 351 -16.36 -5.28 7.40
CA ASP A 351 -17.37 -4.24 7.57
C ASP A 351 -17.03 -3.38 8.79
N VAL A 352 -17.00 -2.06 8.63
CA VAL A 352 -16.59 -1.10 9.66
C VAL A 352 -17.71 -0.10 9.90
N ASN A 353 -18.44 -0.31 10.99
CA ASN A 353 -19.46 0.60 11.49
C ASN A 353 -19.04 1.13 12.86
N VAL A 354 -19.03 2.45 13.02
CA VAL A 354 -18.72 3.12 14.30
C VAL A 354 -19.86 4.00 14.81
N GLY A 355 -21.06 3.86 14.23
CA GLY A 355 -22.25 4.61 14.60
C GLY A 355 -22.69 4.29 16.01
N CYS A 356 -22.37 5.16 16.97
CA CYS A 356 -22.69 4.97 18.38
C CYS A 356 -23.14 6.29 19.02
N PRO A 357 -24.26 6.31 19.79
CA PRO A 357 -24.67 7.50 20.53
C PRO A 357 -23.57 8.01 21.47
N GLY A 358 -23.29 9.31 21.38
CA GLY A 358 -22.27 10.00 22.17
C GLY A 358 -20.85 9.97 21.59
N VAL A 359 -20.67 9.45 20.37
CA VAL A 359 -19.40 9.43 19.65
C VAL A 359 -19.49 10.33 18.42
N ASP A 360 -18.46 11.13 18.16
CA ASP A 360 -18.31 11.81 16.86
C ASP A 360 -17.93 10.76 15.80
N GLU A 361 -18.93 10.33 15.04
CA GLU A 361 -18.79 9.27 14.05
C GLU A 361 -17.72 9.58 13.00
N LYS A 362 -17.60 10.84 12.56
CA LYS A 362 -16.63 11.23 11.54
C LYS A 362 -15.19 11.05 12.05
N THR A 363 -14.90 11.64 13.21
CA THR A 363 -13.56 11.57 13.81
C THR A 363 -13.21 10.14 14.20
N MET A 364 -14.16 9.40 14.78
CA MET A 364 -13.96 8.00 15.15
C MET A 364 -13.74 7.11 13.92
N MET A 365 -14.51 7.28 12.85
CA MET A 365 -14.38 6.47 11.64
C MET A 365 -12.99 6.64 11.02
N VAL A 366 -12.50 7.88 10.91
CA VAL A 366 -11.15 8.18 10.39
C VAL A 366 -10.08 7.54 11.25
N ASN A 367 -10.19 7.63 12.58
CA ASN A 367 -9.24 7.02 13.50
C ASN A 367 -9.25 5.49 13.39
N VAL A 368 -10.43 4.87 13.40
CA VAL A 368 -10.58 3.41 13.29
C VAL A 368 -10.01 2.92 11.96
N ILE A 369 -10.31 3.58 10.84
CA ILE A 369 -9.74 3.25 9.54
C ILE A 369 -8.20 3.34 9.58
N ARG A 370 -7.64 4.43 10.10
CA ARG A 370 -6.18 4.58 10.19
C ARG A 370 -5.52 3.43 10.95
N GLU A 371 -6.05 3.07 12.11
CA GLU A 371 -5.49 1.98 12.93
C GLU A 371 -5.71 0.59 12.30
N LEU A 372 -6.89 0.33 11.71
CA LEU A 372 -7.19 -0.95 11.06
C LEU A 372 -6.22 -1.25 9.91
N GLN A 373 -6.02 -0.29 9.02
CA GLN A 373 -5.14 -0.42 7.86
C GLN A 373 -3.67 -0.65 8.24
N ALA A 374 -3.32 -0.28 9.47
CA ALA A 374 -1.99 -0.50 10.00
C ALA A 374 -1.78 -1.99 10.35
N VAL A 375 -2.81 -2.65 10.91
CA VAL A 375 -2.69 -4.01 11.47
C VAL A 375 -3.28 -5.13 10.61
N VAL A 376 -4.18 -4.82 9.68
CA VAL A 376 -4.76 -5.81 8.75
C VAL A 376 -4.53 -5.42 7.31
N SER A 377 -4.31 -6.43 6.47
CA SER A 377 -4.09 -6.24 5.03
C SER A 377 -5.38 -6.40 4.21
N VAL A 378 -6.46 -6.91 4.78
CA VAL A 378 -7.74 -7.07 4.07
C VAL A 378 -8.41 -5.70 3.82
N PRO A 379 -9.10 -5.52 2.68
CA PRO A 379 -9.84 -4.28 2.40
C PRO A 379 -11.02 -4.06 3.33
N LEU A 380 -11.46 -2.80 3.42
CA LEU A 380 -12.56 -2.37 4.29
C LEU A 380 -13.84 -2.06 3.50
N GLN A 381 -14.97 -2.44 4.08
CA GLN A 381 -16.30 -1.92 3.75
C GLN A 381 -16.65 -0.83 4.77
N ILE A 382 -16.81 0.41 4.31
CA ILE A 382 -17.11 1.58 5.14
C ILE A 382 -18.63 1.63 5.34
N ASP A 383 -19.11 1.38 6.55
CA ASP A 383 -20.54 1.33 6.89
C ASP A 383 -20.99 2.57 7.67
N SER A 384 -21.71 3.46 6.99
CA SER A 384 -22.34 4.66 7.55
C SER A 384 -23.52 5.13 6.68
N ASN A 385 -24.43 5.91 7.26
CA ASN A 385 -25.52 6.57 6.55
C ASN A 385 -25.28 8.08 6.37
N ASP A 386 -24.20 8.63 6.94
CA ASP A 386 -23.87 10.05 6.84
C ASP A 386 -22.88 10.29 5.68
N PRO A 387 -23.27 11.04 4.63
CA PRO A 387 -22.38 11.39 3.52
C PRO A 387 -21.06 12.03 3.98
N VAL A 388 -21.06 12.83 5.05
CA VAL A 388 -19.87 13.51 5.56
C VAL A 388 -18.88 12.53 6.19
N VAL A 389 -19.39 11.50 6.86
CA VAL A 389 -18.57 10.42 7.44
C VAL A 389 -17.97 9.58 6.32
N ILE A 390 -18.78 9.18 5.32
CA ILE A 390 -18.32 8.39 4.16
C ILE A 390 -17.23 9.14 3.40
N GLU A 391 -17.41 10.42 3.11
CA GLU A 391 -16.40 11.22 2.40
C GLU A 391 -15.09 11.31 3.18
N ALA A 392 -15.15 11.57 4.50
CA ALA A 392 -13.95 11.62 5.34
C ALA A 392 -13.24 10.26 5.42
N ALA A 393 -14.00 9.18 5.55
CA ALA A 393 -13.50 7.81 5.59
C ALA A 393 -12.81 7.42 4.27
N LEU A 394 -13.44 7.71 3.13
CA LEU A 394 -12.88 7.43 1.82
C LEU A 394 -11.63 8.26 1.54
N ARG A 395 -11.55 9.51 2.02
CA ARG A 395 -10.33 10.32 1.92
C ARG A 395 -9.19 9.72 2.74
N ALA A 396 -9.47 9.26 3.95
CA ALA A 396 -8.50 8.65 4.85
C ALA A 396 -8.05 7.22 4.45
N TYR A 397 -8.83 6.52 3.62
CA TYR A 397 -8.55 5.14 3.26
C TYR A 397 -7.43 4.98 2.21
N ASN A 398 -6.46 4.10 2.44
CA ASN A 398 -5.37 3.78 1.53
C ASN A 398 -5.73 2.55 0.68
N GLY A 399 -6.28 2.81 -0.50
CA GLY A 399 -6.76 1.80 -1.44
C GLY A 399 -8.14 2.16 -1.99
N ARG A 400 -8.87 1.13 -2.44
CA ARG A 400 -10.23 1.23 -2.96
C ARG A 400 -11.22 0.53 -2.03
N ALA A 401 -12.15 1.27 -1.41
CA ALA A 401 -13.11 0.73 -0.44
C ALA A 401 -14.43 0.28 -1.08
N LEU A 402 -15.24 -0.45 -0.31
CA LEU A 402 -16.66 -0.69 -0.57
C LEU A 402 -17.50 0.21 0.37
N VAL A 403 -18.39 1.05 -0.18
CA VAL A 403 -19.28 1.90 0.63
C VAL A 403 -20.57 1.16 0.93
N ASN A 404 -20.91 1.02 2.21
CA ASN A 404 -22.18 0.55 2.71
C ASN A 404 -22.90 1.73 3.40
N SER A 405 -23.88 2.39 2.80
CA SER A 405 -24.51 2.07 1.51
C SER A 405 -25.20 3.30 0.88
N VAL A 406 -25.70 3.10 -0.33
CA VAL A 406 -26.74 3.94 -0.94
C VAL A 406 -28.07 3.18 -0.96
N ASN A 407 -29.20 3.88 -0.95
CA ASN A 407 -30.52 3.27 -1.09
C ASN A 407 -31.34 3.93 -2.23
N GLY A 408 -32.58 3.49 -2.41
CA GLY A 408 -33.48 3.96 -3.46
C GLY A 408 -34.05 5.36 -3.26
N GLU A 409 -33.88 5.99 -2.10
CA GLU A 409 -34.36 7.35 -1.85
C GLU A 409 -33.60 8.38 -2.67
N GLU A 410 -34.30 9.40 -3.18
CA GLU A 410 -33.67 10.42 -4.03
C GLU A 410 -32.57 11.21 -3.30
N LYS A 411 -32.77 11.43 -1.99
CA LYS A 411 -31.80 12.11 -1.13
C LYS A 411 -30.52 11.28 -0.95
N SER A 412 -30.64 9.97 -0.76
CA SER A 412 -29.49 9.07 -0.61
C SER A 412 -28.68 9.01 -1.90
N LEU A 413 -29.34 8.76 -3.04
CA LEU A 413 -28.71 8.69 -4.35
C LEU A 413 -27.92 9.95 -4.69
N SER A 414 -28.54 11.12 -4.47
CA SER A 414 -27.93 12.41 -4.81
C SER A 414 -26.79 12.82 -3.88
N ALA A 415 -26.75 12.29 -2.65
CA ALA A 415 -25.69 12.60 -1.69
C ALA A 415 -24.51 11.62 -1.78
N ILE A 416 -24.76 10.31 -1.89
CA ILE A 416 -23.73 9.26 -1.77
C ILE A 416 -23.05 8.96 -3.10
N LEU A 417 -23.80 8.85 -4.21
CA LEU A 417 -23.20 8.46 -5.50
C LEU A 417 -22.10 9.43 -5.99
N PRO A 418 -22.23 10.77 -5.85
CA PRO A 418 -21.14 11.68 -6.22
C PRO A 418 -19.85 11.45 -5.41
N ILE A 419 -19.98 11.11 -4.13
CA ILE A 419 -18.84 10.80 -3.25
C ILE A 419 -18.18 9.49 -3.69
N VAL A 420 -18.98 8.44 -3.93
CA VAL A 420 -18.51 7.14 -4.46
C VAL A 420 -17.74 7.34 -5.76
N LYS A 421 -18.28 8.16 -6.68
CA LYS A 421 -17.62 8.47 -7.95
C LYS A 421 -16.30 9.24 -7.78
N ARG A 422 -16.27 10.24 -6.88
CA ARG A 422 -15.08 11.08 -6.62
C ARG A 422 -13.90 10.25 -6.11
N TYR A 423 -14.15 9.33 -5.18
CA TYR A 423 -13.10 8.50 -4.58
C TYR A 423 -12.95 7.12 -5.25
N GLY A 424 -13.71 6.85 -6.31
CA GLY A 424 -13.60 5.62 -7.07
C GLY A 424 -14.03 4.35 -6.35
N ALA A 425 -14.84 4.45 -5.29
CA ALA A 425 -15.23 3.31 -4.47
C ALA A 425 -16.22 2.38 -5.19
N ALA A 426 -16.28 1.12 -4.76
CA ALA A 426 -17.44 0.28 -5.02
C ALA A 426 -18.57 0.64 -4.04
N VAL A 427 -19.82 0.30 -4.34
CA VAL A 427 -20.95 0.68 -3.48
C VAL A 427 -22.01 -0.41 -3.35
N VAL A 428 -22.52 -0.56 -2.13
CA VAL A 428 -23.67 -1.37 -1.79
C VAL A 428 -24.95 -0.58 -2.03
N GLY A 429 -25.86 -1.12 -2.84
CA GLY A 429 -27.18 -0.57 -3.09
C GLY A 429 -28.27 -1.36 -2.36
N LEU A 430 -28.89 -0.76 -1.33
CA LEU A 430 -29.98 -1.38 -0.58
C LEU A 430 -31.31 -1.23 -1.33
N THR A 431 -32.06 -2.31 -1.50
CA THR A 431 -33.38 -2.29 -2.16
C THR A 431 -34.50 -1.82 -1.22
N LEU A 432 -34.35 -0.59 -0.69
CA LEU A 432 -35.37 0.12 0.08
C LEU A 432 -35.47 1.57 -0.42
N ASP A 433 -36.63 2.20 -0.22
CA ASP A 433 -36.88 3.60 -0.56
C ASP A 433 -37.73 4.29 0.53
N GLU A 434 -38.37 5.42 0.20
CA GLU A 434 -39.21 6.18 1.15
C GLU A 434 -40.38 5.35 1.72
N GLY A 435 -40.80 4.28 1.02
CA GLY A 435 -41.82 3.33 1.47
C GLY A 435 -41.27 2.21 2.36
N GLY A 436 -39.96 2.18 2.62
CA GLY A 436 -39.28 1.13 3.35
C GLY A 436 -38.89 -0.05 2.46
N ILE A 437 -38.92 -1.26 3.01
CA ILE A 437 -38.48 -2.48 2.32
C ILE A 437 -39.69 -3.12 1.63
N PRO A 438 -39.71 -3.25 0.29
CA PRO A 438 -40.82 -3.91 -0.39
C PRO A 438 -40.92 -5.40 -0.01
N PRO A 439 -42.14 -5.94 0.14
CA PRO A 439 -42.33 -7.34 0.52
C PRO A 439 -41.98 -8.31 -0.63
N MET A 440 -42.20 -7.91 -1.88
CA MET A 440 -42.04 -8.77 -3.06
C MET A 440 -40.70 -8.56 -3.77
N ALA A 441 -40.17 -9.65 -4.32
CA ALA A 441 -38.92 -9.64 -5.07
C ALA A 441 -38.93 -8.68 -6.29
N GLU A 442 -40.07 -8.57 -6.98
CA GLU A 442 -40.21 -7.73 -8.17
C GLU A 442 -40.05 -6.24 -7.85
N ASP A 443 -40.56 -5.80 -6.70
CA ASP A 443 -40.47 -4.39 -6.31
C ASP A 443 -39.08 -4.04 -5.77
N ARG A 444 -38.42 -4.98 -5.08
CA ARG A 444 -36.99 -4.85 -4.71
C ARG A 444 -36.11 -4.73 -5.96
N PHE A 445 -36.41 -5.50 -7.00
CA PHE A 445 -35.71 -5.43 -8.28
C PHE A 445 -35.85 -4.06 -8.96
N LYS A 446 -37.05 -3.44 -8.95
CA LYS A 446 -37.25 -2.09 -9.50
C LYS A 446 -36.40 -1.03 -8.79
N ILE A 447 -36.25 -1.15 -7.47
CA ILE A 447 -35.36 -0.26 -6.70
C ILE A 447 -33.90 -0.50 -7.11
N ALA A 448 -33.47 -1.75 -7.24
CA ALA A 448 -32.13 -2.07 -7.72
C ALA A 448 -31.87 -1.48 -9.12
N GLU A 449 -32.82 -1.62 -10.06
CA GLU A 449 -32.74 -1.03 -11.40
C GLU A 449 -32.61 0.51 -11.36
N LYS A 450 -33.37 1.17 -10.47
CA LYS A 450 -33.26 2.62 -10.23
C LYS A 450 -31.85 2.99 -9.76
N ILE A 451 -31.31 2.29 -8.76
CA ILE A 451 -29.95 2.54 -8.22
C ILE A 451 -28.91 2.37 -9.33
N VAL A 452 -28.98 1.28 -10.10
CA VAL A 452 -28.07 0.99 -11.21
C VAL A 452 -28.10 2.10 -12.25
N THR A 453 -29.30 2.47 -12.71
CA THR A 453 -29.48 3.53 -13.71
C THR A 453 -28.88 4.86 -13.26
N ARG A 454 -29.06 5.21 -11.97
CA ARG A 454 -28.55 6.46 -11.40
C ARG A 454 -27.03 6.47 -11.23
N ALA A 455 -26.45 5.34 -10.85
CA ALA A 455 -25.00 5.17 -10.76
C ALA A 455 -24.34 5.26 -12.15
N GLU A 456 -24.89 4.57 -13.15
CA GLU A 456 -24.38 4.60 -14.53
C GLU A 456 -24.48 6.00 -15.15
N ALA A 457 -25.55 6.74 -14.85
CA ALA A 457 -25.74 8.10 -15.35
C ALA A 457 -24.64 9.09 -14.93
N ILE A 458 -23.94 8.83 -13.82
CA ILE A 458 -22.79 9.63 -13.35
C ILE A 458 -21.44 8.94 -13.60
N GLY A 459 -21.43 7.83 -14.34
CA GLY A 459 -20.22 7.11 -14.73
C GLY A 459 -19.66 6.17 -13.67
N ILE A 460 -20.47 5.69 -12.72
CA ILE A 460 -20.12 4.52 -11.89
C ILE A 460 -20.50 3.27 -12.68
N PRO A 461 -19.55 2.38 -13.00
CA PRO A 461 -19.85 1.22 -13.84
C PRO A 461 -20.62 0.19 -13.03
N ARG A 462 -21.55 -0.52 -13.70
CA ARG A 462 -22.40 -1.53 -13.07
C ARG A 462 -21.66 -2.61 -12.29
N LYS A 463 -20.48 -2.99 -12.74
CA LYS A 463 -19.64 -3.99 -12.08
C LYS A 463 -19.22 -3.60 -10.66
N ASP A 464 -19.21 -2.30 -10.35
CA ASP A 464 -18.87 -1.77 -9.01
C ASP A 464 -20.07 -1.71 -8.06
N LEU A 465 -21.27 -2.09 -8.52
CA LEU A 465 -22.49 -2.12 -7.72
C LEU A 465 -22.73 -3.51 -7.12
N GLN A 466 -22.91 -3.54 -5.80
CA GLN A 466 -23.26 -4.74 -5.04
C GLN A 466 -24.67 -4.54 -4.47
N ILE A 467 -25.66 -5.28 -4.96
CA ILE A 467 -27.05 -5.05 -4.55
C ILE A 467 -27.39 -5.91 -3.34
N ASP A 468 -27.88 -5.27 -2.27
CA ASP A 468 -28.46 -5.93 -1.11
C ASP A 468 -29.98 -5.97 -1.24
N CYS A 469 -30.52 -7.18 -1.43
CA CYS A 469 -31.95 -7.41 -1.52
C CYS A 469 -32.66 -7.45 -0.15
N LEU A 470 -31.94 -7.17 0.94
CA LEU A 470 -32.37 -7.04 2.32
C LEU A 470 -32.98 -8.32 2.90
N THR A 471 -32.31 -8.88 3.91
CA THR A 471 -32.81 -10.02 4.67
C THR A 471 -33.61 -9.55 5.88
N LEU A 472 -34.85 -10.05 6.02
CA LEU A 472 -35.70 -9.85 7.19
C LEU A 472 -35.76 -11.14 8.03
N THR A 473 -36.07 -11.01 9.33
CA THR A 473 -36.13 -12.18 10.22
C THR A 473 -37.26 -13.13 9.84
N ALA A 474 -36.93 -14.41 9.66
CA ALA A 474 -37.90 -15.47 9.40
C ALA A 474 -38.85 -15.68 10.58
N GLY A 475 -38.45 -15.28 11.80
CA GLY A 475 -39.29 -15.41 13.00
C GLY A 475 -40.51 -14.49 13.02
N ALA A 476 -40.48 -13.38 12.27
CA ALA A 476 -41.61 -12.45 12.17
C ALA A 476 -42.19 -12.34 10.74
N GLN A 477 -41.36 -12.53 9.71
CA GLN A 477 -41.74 -12.32 8.31
C GLN A 477 -41.22 -13.47 7.44
N GLN A 478 -41.71 -14.69 7.70
CA GLN A 478 -41.21 -15.91 7.07
C GLN A 478 -41.25 -15.89 5.53
N GLU A 479 -42.29 -15.31 4.94
CA GLU A 479 -42.43 -15.18 3.48
C GLU A 479 -41.29 -14.35 2.86
N ALA A 480 -40.80 -13.34 3.58
CA ALA A 480 -39.74 -12.44 3.11
C ALA A 480 -38.39 -13.16 2.90
N ALA A 481 -38.15 -14.28 3.60
CA ALA A 481 -36.94 -15.08 3.40
C ALA A 481 -36.86 -15.64 1.98
N ALA A 482 -37.96 -16.18 1.46
CA ALA A 482 -38.02 -16.70 0.10
C ALA A 482 -37.97 -15.58 -0.94
N GLU A 483 -38.64 -14.45 -0.68
CA GLU A 483 -38.62 -13.28 -1.57
C GLU A 483 -37.21 -12.67 -1.70
N THR A 484 -36.43 -12.66 -0.61
CA THR A 484 -35.03 -12.19 -0.64
C THR A 484 -34.18 -13.02 -1.61
N VAL A 485 -34.30 -14.35 -1.56
CA VAL A 485 -33.55 -15.27 -2.43
C VAL A 485 -34.00 -15.13 -3.89
N LYS A 486 -35.31 -14.98 -4.14
CA LYS A 486 -35.85 -14.71 -5.48
C LYS A 486 -35.35 -13.39 -6.06
N ALA A 487 -35.36 -12.32 -5.25
CA ALA A 487 -34.87 -11.00 -5.65
C ALA A 487 -33.39 -11.06 -6.02
N LEU A 488 -32.58 -11.72 -5.19
CA LEU A 488 -31.16 -11.89 -5.41
C LEU A 488 -30.87 -12.61 -6.73
N ALA A 489 -31.55 -13.74 -6.99
CA ALA A 489 -31.42 -14.47 -8.25
C ALA A 489 -31.82 -13.63 -9.47
N LYS A 490 -32.91 -12.84 -9.34
CA LYS A 490 -33.40 -11.96 -10.41
C LYS A 490 -32.39 -10.84 -10.71
N VAL A 491 -31.89 -10.16 -9.68
CA VAL A 491 -30.87 -9.09 -9.80
C VAL A 491 -29.61 -9.61 -10.49
N ARG A 492 -29.09 -10.77 -10.04
CA ARG A 492 -27.89 -11.37 -10.65
C ARG A 492 -28.09 -11.74 -12.11
N ARG A 493 -29.26 -12.29 -12.47
CA ARG A 493 -29.56 -12.73 -13.83
C ARG A 493 -29.86 -11.58 -14.79
N GLU A 494 -30.65 -10.60 -14.35
CA GLU A 494 -31.23 -9.58 -15.24
C GLU A 494 -30.47 -8.26 -15.22
N LEU A 495 -29.93 -7.83 -14.06
CA LEU A 495 -29.10 -6.61 -13.99
C LEU A 495 -27.61 -6.91 -14.20
N GLY A 496 -27.14 -8.09 -13.77
CA GLY A 496 -25.74 -8.48 -13.90
C GLY A 496 -24.79 -7.76 -12.92
N THR A 497 -25.33 -7.09 -11.89
CA THR A 497 -24.57 -6.49 -10.78
C THR A 497 -24.04 -7.57 -9.85
N GLY A 498 -23.12 -7.23 -8.95
CA GLY A 498 -22.80 -8.12 -7.82
C GLY A 498 -23.96 -8.20 -6.81
N ALA A 499 -23.87 -9.15 -5.87
CA ALA A 499 -24.85 -9.32 -4.80
C ALA A 499 -24.16 -9.41 -3.44
N VAL A 500 -24.68 -8.64 -2.49
CA VAL A 500 -24.23 -8.59 -1.09
C VAL A 500 -25.44 -8.86 -0.21
N LEU A 501 -25.25 -9.46 0.96
CA LEU A 501 -26.37 -9.74 1.85
C LEU A 501 -25.92 -9.85 3.30
N GLY A 502 -26.59 -9.13 4.20
CA GLY A 502 -26.54 -9.35 5.65
C GLY A 502 -27.21 -10.68 6.04
N VAL A 503 -26.43 -11.76 6.09
CA VAL A 503 -26.97 -13.12 6.26
C VAL A 503 -27.51 -13.35 7.67
N SER A 504 -26.84 -12.80 8.68
CA SER A 504 -27.16 -13.02 10.10
C SER A 504 -28.54 -12.50 10.54
N ASN A 505 -29.18 -11.65 9.72
CA ASN A 505 -30.48 -11.05 10.01
C ASN A 505 -31.64 -12.07 9.97
N ILE A 506 -31.48 -13.16 9.21
CA ILE A 506 -32.54 -14.16 8.98
C ILE A 506 -33.02 -14.84 10.28
N SER A 507 -32.14 -14.98 11.25
CA SER A 507 -32.36 -15.79 12.45
C SER A 507 -32.67 -14.99 13.73
N PHE A 508 -32.82 -13.66 13.64
CA PHE A 508 -33.11 -12.85 14.83
C PHE A 508 -34.38 -13.32 15.54
N GLY A 509 -34.25 -13.64 16.84
CA GLY A 509 -35.36 -14.13 17.67
C GLY A 509 -35.63 -15.64 17.58
N LEU A 510 -34.86 -16.40 16.79
CA LEU A 510 -35.04 -17.85 16.64
C LEU A 510 -33.99 -18.65 17.44
N PRO A 511 -34.34 -19.86 17.95
CA PRO A 511 -33.36 -20.79 18.50
C PRO A 511 -32.49 -21.40 17.40
N ASN A 512 -31.31 -21.92 17.76
CA ASN A 512 -30.35 -22.55 16.84
C ASN A 512 -30.06 -21.68 15.59
N ARG A 513 -29.71 -20.42 15.84
CA ARG A 513 -29.44 -19.42 14.80
C ARG A 513 -28.39 -19.88 13.79
N GLU A 514 -27.40 -20.61 14.24
CA GLU A 514 -26.29 -21.09 13.42
C GLU A 514 -26.78 -22.01 12.29
N LEU A 515 -27.68 -22.96 12.58
CA LEU A 515 -28.29 -23.83 11.56
C LEU A 515 -29.13 -23.04 10.54
N VAL A 516 -29.92 -22.07 11.02
CA VAL A 516 -30.76 -21.24 10.16
C VAL A 516 -29.91 -20.37 9.24
N ASN A 517 -28.89 -19.71 9.80
CA ASN A 517 -27.96 -18.86 9.05
C ASN A 517 -27.19 -19.66 7.99
N SER A 518 -26.62 -20.83 8.35
CA SER A 518 -25.80 -21.61 7.42
C SER A 518 -26.62 -22.24 6.29
N THR A 519 -27.87 -22.64 6.58
CA THR A 519 -28.82 -23.13 5.57
C THR A 519 -29.25 -22.00 4.62
N PHE A 520 -29.60 -20.83 5.17
CA PHE A 520 -29.98 -19.67 4.36
C PHE A 520 -28.80 -19.16 3.52
N LEU A 521 -27.59 -19.16 4.07
CA LEU A 521 -26.36 -18.84 3.33
C LEU A 521 -26.20 -19.75 2.11
N ALA A 522 -26.35 -21.06 2.27
CA ALA A 522 -26.26 -22.00 1.15
C ALA A 522 -27.30 -21.71 0.06
N MET A 523 -28.54 -21.38 0.45
CA MET A 523 -29.59 -20.98 -0.50
C MET A 523 -29.26 -19.68 -1.24
N ALA A 524 -28.71 -18.69 -0.53
CA ALA A 524 -28.34 -17.40 -1.10
C ALA A 524 -27.13 -17.53 -2.05
N LEU A 525 -26.11 -18.31 -1.68
CA LEU A 525 -24.96 -18.62 -2.53
C LEU A 525 -25.39 -19.30 -3.83
N GLN A 526 -26.26 -20.33 -3.73
CA GLN A 526 -26.82 -20.99 -4.91
C GLN A 526 -27.61 -20.03 -5.82
N SER A 527 -28.15 -18.96 -5.25
CA SER A 527 -28.92 -17.94 -5.97
C SER A 527 -28.05 -16.81 -6.52
N GLY A 528 -26.73 -16.84 -6.27
CA GLY A 528 -25.76 -15.93 -6.86
C GLY A 528 -25.17 -14.89 -5.89
N LEU A 529 -25.28 -15.09 -4.57
CA LEU A 529 -24.66 -14.22 -3.57
C LEU A 529 -23.14 -14.27 -3.70
N THR A 530 -22.50 -13.10 -3.83
CA THR A 530 -21.05 -12.98 -3.95
C THR A 530 -20.39 -12.40 -2.71
N LEU A 531 -21.10 -11.60 -1.92
CA LEU A 531 -20.54 -10.94 -0.74
C LEU A 531 -21.44 -11.17 0.49
N PRO A 532 -21.37 -12.34 1.15
CA PRO A 532 -22.04 -12.54 2.43
C PRO A 532 -21.42 -11.67 3.53
N ILE A 533 -22.21 -10.79 4.13
CA ILE A 533 -21.90 -10.13 5.41
C ILE A 533 -22.33 -11.08 6.53
N MET A 534 -21.37 -11.61 7.25
CA MET A 534 -21.58 -12.66 8.26
C MET A 534 -20.49 -12.66 9.33
N ASN A 535 -20.71 -13.40 10.42
CA ASN A 535 -19.68 -13.66 11.43
C ASN A 535 -18.72 -14.77 10.95
N PRO A 536 -17.46 -14.45 10.59
CA PRO A 536 -16.49 -15.44 10.11
C PRO A 536 -16.06 -16.40 11.23
N ASN A 537 -16.23 -16.03 12.51
CA ASN A 537 -15.90 -16.90 13.63
C ASN A 537 -16.92 -18.05 13.85
N SER A 538 -17.98 -18.15 13.03
CA SER A 538 -18.87 -19.32 13.04
C SER A 538 -18.35 -20.39 12.08
N GLU A 539 -17.95 -21.53 12.65
CA GLU A 539 -17.45 -22.66 11.85
C GLU A 539 -18.53 -23.24 10.94
N ALA A 540 -19.80 -23.24 11.34
CA ALA A 540 -20.86 -23.68 10.43
C ALA A 540 -21.00 -22.76 9.21
N MET A 541 -20.86 -21.44 9.40
CA MET A 541 -20.95 -20.47 8.31
C MET A 541 -19.74 -20.58 7.36
N MET A 542 -18.53 -20.61 7.92
CA MET A 542 -17.31 -20.78 7.12
C MET A 542 -17.24 -22.15 6.45
N GLY A 543 -17.74 -23.20 7.11
CA GLY A 543 -17.91 -24.53 6.53
C GLY A 543 -18.84 -24.52 5.34
N THR A 544 -19.96 -23.79 5.39
CA THR A 544 -20.85 -23.59 4.23
C THR A 544 -20.13 -22.88 3.08
N ILE A 545 -19.30 -21.87 3.34
CA ILE A 545 -18.50 -21.18 2.30
C ILE A 545 -17.52 -22.16 1.64
N ARG A 546 -16.75 -22.91 2.43
CA ARG A 546 -15.78 -23.90 1.92
C ARG A 546 -16.47 -24.99 1.11
N ALA A 547 -17.56 -25.55 1.64
CA ALA A 547 -18.35 -26.57 0.95
C ALA A 547 -18.95 -26.04 -0.36
N TYR A 548 -19.46 -24.81 -0.37
CA TYR A 548 -19.96 -24.17 -1.59
C TYR A 548 -18.85 -23.97 -2.61
N ARG A 549 -17.68 -23.42 -2.22
CA ARG A 549 -16.53 -23.24 -3.13
C ARG A 549 -16.08 -24.57 -3.73
N LEU A 550 -16.06 -25.65 -2.94
CA LEU A 550 -15.80 -27.01 -3.43
C LEU A 550 -16.85 -27.47 -4.46
N LEU A 551 -18.14 -27.41 -4.10
CA LEU A 551 -19.23 -27.91 -4.95
C LEU A 551 -19.44 -27.07 -6.21
N ALA A 552 -19.11 -25.77 -6.16
CA ALA A 552 -19.18 -24.85 -7.28
C ALA A 552 -17.92 -24.89 -8.17
N ASN A 553 -16.96 -25.78 -7.90
CA ASN A 553 -15.70 -25.92 -8.63
C ASN A 553 -14.83 -24.65 -8.59
N LEU A 554 -14.85 -23.93 -7.46
CA LEU A 554 -14.00 -22.79 -7.16
C LEU A 554 -12.75 -23.21 -6.35
N ASP A 555 -12.88 -24.23 -5.51
CA ASP A 555 -11.73 -24.90 -4.86
C ASP A 555 -11.20 -26.03 -5.76
N GLN A 556 -10.34 -25.64 -6.71
CA GLN A 556 -9.76 -26.60 -7.66
C GLN A 556 -8.94 -27.67 -6.93
N HIS A 557 -9.20 -28.93 -7.27
CA HIS A 557 -8.60 -30.11 -6.62
C HIS A 557 -8.91 -30.25 -5.12
N ALA A 558 -9.92 -29.54 -4.61
CA ALA A 558 -10.35 -29.60 -3.21
C ALA A 558 -9.23 -29.29 -2.20
N VAL A 559 -8.27 -28.43 -2.56
CA VAL A 559 -7.09 -28.14 -1.73
C VAL A 559 -7.51 -27.48 -0.43
N ALA A 560 -8.24 -26.36 -0.53
CA ALA A 560 -8.60 -25.56 0.65
C ALA A 560 -9.55 -26.33 1.58
N PHE A 561 -10.50 -27.08 1.02
CA PHE A 561 -11.41 -27.92 1.79
C PHE A 561 -10.65 -29.05 2.51
N SER A 562 -9.75 -29.74 1.81
CA SER A 562 -8.99 -30.85 2.37
C SER A 562 -7.99 -30.40 3.43
N GLU A 563 -7.39 -29.22 3.28
CA GLU A 563 -6.53 -28.61 4.29
C GLU A 563 -7.31 -28.23 5.55
N ALA A 564 -8.48 -27.60 5.39
CA ALA A 564 -9.31 -27.18 6.53
C ALA A 564 -9.85 -28.37 7.35
N TYR A 565 -10.09 -29.52 6.72
CA TYR A 565 -10.73 -30.68 7.36
C TYR A 565 -9.85 -31.93 7.46
N ARG A 566 -8.53 -31.82 7.24
CA ARG A 566 -7.58 -32.95 7.29
C ARG A 566 -7.70 -33.77 8.56
N ASP A 567 -7.84 -33.10 9.70
CA ASP A 567 -7.90 -33.71 11.04
C ASP A 567 -9.32 -33.68 11.64
N PHE A 568 -10.36 -33.51 10.81
CA PHE A 568 -11.73 -33.40 11.30
C PHE A 568 -12.24 -34.71 11.91
N VAL A 569 -12.66 -34.64 13.18
CA VAL A 569 -13.33 -35.74 13.88
C VAL A 569 -14.80 -35.39 14.09
N PRO A 570 -15.76 -36.17 13.57
CA PRO A 570 -17.18 -35.91 13.75
C PRO A 570 -17.58 -35.89 15.24
N ALA A 571 -18.40 -34.93 15.64
CA ALA A 571 -18.87 -34.75 17.02
C ALA A 571 -19.51 -36.02 17.64
N ALA A 572 -20.06 -36.92 16.82
CA ALA A 572 -20.59 -38.21 17.27
C ALA A 572 -19.52 -39.18 17.84
N ALA A 573 -18.25 -39.02 17.44
CA ALA A 573 -17.11 -39.79 17.95
C ALA A 573 -16.46 -39.14 19.19
N ALA A 574 -16.68 -37.85 19.42
CA ALA A 574 -16.16 -37.09 20.56
C ALA A 574 -17.09 -37.15 21.79
N LYS A 575 -17.52 -38.35 22.21
CA LYS A 575 -18.25 -38.51 23.48
C LYS A 575 -17.28 -38.54 24.68
N LYS A 576 -16.88 -37.36 25.15
CA LYS A 576 -16.62 -37.10 26.58
C LYS A 576 -17.30 -35.76 26.95
N PRO A 577 -18.09 -35.70 28.03
CA PRO A 577 -18.82 -34.49 28.38
C PRO A 577 -17.86 -33.48 29.03
N GLY A 578 -17.82 -32.25 28.49
CA GLY A 578 -17.26 -31.09 29.20
C GLY A 578 -16.24 -30.21 28.50
N ALA A 579 -16.01 -30.33 27.18
CA ALA A 579 -15.16 -29.38 26.46
C ALA A 579 -15.99 -28.64 25.42
N GLU A 580 -16.20 -27.34 25.63
CA GLU A 580 -16.51 -26.41 24.53
C GLU A 580 -15.40 -26.57 23.49
N THR A 581 -15.74 -27.12 22.33
CA THR A 581 -14.81 -27.23 21.21
C THR A 581 -14.62 -25.86 20.60
N VAL A 582 -13.74 -25.07 21.20
CA VAL A 582 -13.11 -23.92 20.56
C VAL A 582 -12.16 -24.49 19.51
N ALA A 583 -12.41 -24.21 18.23
CA ALA A 583 -11.54 -24.62 17.14
C ALA A 583 -10.14 -24.02 17.36
N ALA A 584 -9.10 -24.86 17.24
CA ALA A 584 -7.72 -24.41 17.29
C ALA A 584 -7.45 -23.52 16.06
N PRO A 585 -6.93 -22.29 16.23
CA PRO A 585 -6.36 -21.57 15.11
C PRO A 585 -5.15 -22.34 14.57
N VAL A 586 -4.74 -22.06 13.33
CA VAL A 586 -3.40 -22.39 12.85
C VAL A 586 -2.42 -21.72 13.82
N LYS A 587 -1.94 -22.47 14.80
CA LYS A 587 -1.07 -21.95 15.85
C LYS A 587 0.30 -21.72 15.24
N ASP A 588 0.80 -20.51 15.40
CA ASP A 588 2.23 -20.26 15.28
C ASP A 588 2.95 -21.19 16.28
N GLU A 589 3.83 -22.07 15.79
CA GLU A 589 4.56 -23.02 16.63
C GLU A 589 5.35 -22.28 17.74
N ALA A 590 5.78 -21.05 17.47
CA ALA A 590 6.44 -20.20 18.46
C ALA A 590 5.47 -19.75 19.57
N GLU A 591 4.24 -19.35 19.22
CA GLU A 591 3.22 -19.00 20.23
C GLU A 591 2.90 -20.20 21.14
N GLY A 592 2.81 -21.41 20.55
CA GLY A 592 2.58 -22.65 21.30
C GLY A 592 3.68 -22.93 22.34
N LYS A 593 4.95 -22.82 21.95
CA LYS A 593 6.10 -23.00 22.85
C LYS A 593 6.15 -21.96 23.95
N ILE A 594 5.93 -20.68 23.61
CA ILE A 594 5.90 -19.59 24.58
C ILE A 594 4.78 -19.82 25.62
N ARG A 595 3.62 -20.31 25.18
CA ARG A 595 2.51 -20.64 26.08
C ARG A 595 2.89 -21.73 27.09
N GLU A 596 3.58 -22.78 26.64
CA GLU A 596 4.02 -23.87 27.51
C GLU A 596 5.13 -23.44 28.49
N GLU A 597 6.11 -22.64 28.04
CA GLU A 597 7.28 -22.26 28.84
C GLU A 597 7.05 -21.04 29.74
N LEU A 598 6.27 -20.06 29.26
CA LEU A 598 6.10 -18.74 29.89
C LEU A 598 4.65 -18.44 30.28
N GLY A 599 3.67 -19.23 29.84
CA GLY A 599 2.27 -19.11 30.21
C GLY A 599 1.42 -18.26 29.24
N ASP A 600 0.10 -18.27 29.45
CA ASP A 600 -0.87 -17.67 28.52
C ASP A 600 -0.64 -16.17 28.26
N LYS A 601 -0.35 -15.38 29.29
CA LYS A 601 -0.08 -13.93 29.13
C LYS A 601 1.14 -13.64 28.27
N ALA A 602 2.19 -14.48 28.35
CA ALA A 602 3.38 -14.33 27.53
C ALA A 602 3.10 -14.67 26.06
N ALA A 603 2.26 -15.68 25.81
CA ALA A 603 1.77 -15.99 24.47
C ALA A 603 0.87 -14.86 23.91
N GLU A 604 0.06 -14.22 24.76
CA GLU A 604 -0.70 -13.03 24.37
C GLU A 604 0.19 -11.83 24.06
N LEU A 605 1.30 -11.64 24.80
CA LEU A 605 2.27 -10.59 24.51
C LEU A 605 2.97 -10.85 23.18
N TYR A 606 3.37 -12.11 22.91
CA TYR A 606 3.89 -12.52 21.61
C TYR A 606 2.91 -12.18 20.48
N ALA A 607 1.65 -12.58 20.62
CA ALA A 607 0.61 -12.32 19.62
C ALA A 607 0.36 -10.81 19.44
N ALA A 608 0.37 -10.03 20.52
CA ALA A 608 0.23 -8.57 20.46
C ALA A 608 1.39 -7.92 19.70
N VAL A 609 2.63 -8.39 19.87
CA VAL A 609 3.79 -7.92 19.11
C VAL A 609 3.66 -8.27 17.63
N VAL A 610 3.41 -9.55 17.29
CA VAL A 610 3.27 -10.00 15.89
C VAL A 610 2.13 -9.28 15.15
N SER A 611 1.10 -8.88 15.89
CA SER A 611 -0.07 -8.17 15.35
C SER A 611 0.00 -6.65 15.45
N GLY A 612 1.09 -6.07 15.97
CA GLY A 612 1.26 -4.61 16.08
C GLY A 612 0.37 -3.89 17.12
N LEU A 613 -0.17 -4.60 18.12
CA LEU A 613 -1.06 -4.03 19.15
C LEU A 613 -0.29 -3.35 20.28
N SER A 614 -0.05 -2.04 20.13
CA SER A 614 0.87 -1.27 21.00
C SER A 614 0.41 -1.11 22.45
N GLU A 615 -0.85 -0.72 22.69
CA GLU A 615 -1.36 -0.52 24.05
C GLU A 615 -1.49 -1.85 24.79
N ARG A 616 -2.00 -2.89 24.13
CA ARG A 616 -2.11 -4.24 24.68
C ARG A 616 -0.75 -4.82 25.00
N GLY A 617 0.23 -4.63 24.12
CA GLY A 617 1.61 -5.03 24.36
C GLY A 617 2.20 -4.33 25.58
N ALA A 618 1.97 -3.03 25.73
CA ALA A 618 2.43 -2.28 26.91
C ALA A 618 1.78 -2.79 28.22
N ASN A 619 0.46 -2.98 28.22
CA ASN A 619 -0.28 -3.47 29.40
C ASN A 619 0.14 -4.89 29.79
N LEU A 620 0.22 -5.82 28.83
CA LEU A 620 0.70 -7.19 29.07
C LEU A 620 2.15 -7.19 29.56
N THR A 621 2.99 -6.30 29.03
CA THR A 621 4.37 -6.15 29.52
C THR A 621 4.38 -5.68 30.98
N GLU A 622 3.59 -4.68 31.36
CA GLU A 622 3.50 -4.21 32.75
C GLU A 622 3.07 -5.31 33.73
N GLU A 623 2.09 -6.12 33.34
CA GLU A 623 1.65 -7.25 34.16
C GLU A 623 2.74 -8.32 34.27
N LEU A 624 3.38 -8.66 33.14
CA LEU A 624 4.38 -9.73 33.10
C LEU A 624 5.69 -9.35 33.81
N ILE A 625 6.13 -8.09 33.74
CA ILE A 625 7.35 -7.63 34.46
C ILE A 625 7.14 -7.58 35.98
N ALA A 626 5.90 -7.66 36.46
CA ALA A 626 5.62 -7.80 37.89
C ALA A 626 5.82 -9.25 38.39
N GLU A 627 5.68 -10.23 37.50
CA GLU A 627 5.67 -11.67 37.82
C GLU A 627 6.93 -12.41 37.33
N LYS A 628 7.59 -11.91 36.28
CA LYS A 628 8.69 -12.58 35.59
C LYS A 628 9.93 -11.69 35.50
N ASP A 629 11.07 -12.34 35.28
CA ASP A 629 12.32 -11.66 35.02
C ASP A 629 12.24 -10.85 33.71
N PRO A 630 12.62 -9.55 33.71
CA PRO A 630 12.51 -8.74 32.52
C PRO A 630 13.37 -9.24 31.34
N MET A 631 14.54 -9.84 31.59
CA MET A 631 15.38 -10.41 30.53
C MET A 631 14.79 -11.71 29.96
N GLN A 632 14.08 -12.49 30.77
CA GLN A 632 13.31 -13.64 30.29
C GLN A 632 12.19 -13.21 29.31
N LEU A 633 11.54 -12.07 29.54
CA LEU A 633 10.53 -11.53 28.61
C LEU A 633 11.16 -11.00 27.32
N VAL A 634 12.30 -10.31 27.42
CA VAL A 634 13.06 -9.85 26.25
C VAL A 634 13.49 -11.02 25.36
N ASN A 635 14.19 -11.99 25.93
CA ASN A 635 14.79 -13.08 25.17
C ASN A 635 13.78 -14.18 24.80
N GLY A 636 12.75 -14.39 25.62
CA GLY A 636 11.77 -15.47 25.44
C GLY A 636 10.49 -15.07 24.72
N VAL A 637 10.18 -13.77 24.61
CA VAL A 637 8.94 -13.29 23.98
C VAL A 637 9.21 -12.22 22.92
N LEU A 638 9.84 -11.11 23.29
CA LEU A 638 9.96 -9.94 22.41
C LEU A 638 10.90 -10.20 21.21
N ILE A 639 12.08 -10.79 21.44
CA ILE A 639 13.01 -11.13 20.36
C ILE A 639 12.43 -12.21 19.43
N PRO A 640 11.89 -13.34 19.93
CA PRO A 640 11.24 -14.33 19.08
C PRO A 640 10.10 -13.75 18.22
N ALA A 641 9.30 -12.85 18.78
CA ALA A 641 8.24 -12.17 18.03
C ALA A 641 8.82 -11.31 16.89
N LEU A 642 9.90 -10.55 17.15
CA LEU A 642 10.59 -9.78 16.11
C LEU A 642 11.24 -10.65 15.04
N ASP A 643 11.79 -11.80 15.42
CA ASP A 643 12.37 -12.74 14.45
C ASP A 643 11.28 -13.35 13.56
N THR A 644 10.11 -13.69 14.10
CA THR A 644 8.93 -14.12 13.31
C THR A 644 8.49 -13.04 12.33
N VAL A 645 8.36 -11.78 12.79
CA VAL A 645 7.96 -10.66 11.95
C VAL A 645 9.01 -10.38 10.86
N GLY A 646 10.30 -10.43 11.21
CA GLY A 646 11.42 -10.28 10.27
C GLY A 646 11.45 -11.38 9.20
N ALA A 647 11.28 -12.64 9.59
CA ALA A 647 11.19 -13.76 8.66
C ALA A 647 9.94 -13.68 7.76
N GLY A 648 8.85 -13.08 8.25
CA GLY A 648 7.68 -12.76 7.44
C GLY A 648 7.96 -11.68 6.40
N TYR A 649 8.75 -10.67 6.75
CA TYR A 649 9.15 -9.58 5.85
C TYR A 649 10.05 -10.06 4.72
N GLU A 650 11.08 -10.87 5.01
CA GLU A 650 11.95 -11.49 4.01
C GLU A 650 11.19 -12.38 3.01
N LYS A 651 10.13 -13.03 3.47
CA LYS A 651 9.27 -13.89 2.64
C LYS A 651 8.19 -13.12 1.89
N GLY A 652 8.11 -11.79 2.03
CA GLY A 652 7.07 -10.95 1.45
C GLY A 652 5.65 -11.24 1.98
N ARG A 653 5.54 -11.85 3.17
CA ARG A 653 4.26 -12.14 3.85
C ARG A 653 3.85 -11.01 4.80
N ILE A 654 4.84 -10.27 5.31
CA ILE A 654 4.68 -9.08 6.13
C ILE A 654 5.32 -7.93 5.35
N PHE A 655 4.71 -6.75 5.38
CA PHE A 655 5.25 -5.57 4.69
C PHE A 655 5.76 -4.55 5.70
N LEU A 656 6.50 -3.55 5.20
CA LEU A 656 7.14 -2.51 6.02
C LEU A 656 6.20 -1.89 7.08
N PRO A 657 4.91 -1.59 6.79
CA PRO A 657 3.98 -1.10 7.82
C PRO A 657 3.87 -1.98 9.06
N GLN A 658 3.61 -3.27 8.85
CA GLN A 658 3.41 -4.22 9.93
C GLN A 658 4.71 -4.49 10.70
N LEU A 659 5.86 -4.45 10.00
CA LEU A 659 7.18 -4.51 10.64
C LEU A 659 7.40 -3.33 11.61
N ILE A 660 7.09 -2.10 11.19
CA ILE A 660 7.25 -0.88 12.00
C ILE A 660 6.28 -0.85 13.19
N LEU A 661 5.06 -1.36 13.03
CA LEU A 661 4.10 -1.43 14.13
C LEU A 661 4.52 -2.45 15.17
N SER A 662 4.88 -3.67 14.75
CA SER A 662 5.39 -4.72 15.64
C SER A 662 6.61 -4.23 16.42
N ALA A 663 7.52 -3.55 15.73
CA ALA A 663 8.64 -2.81 16.30
C ALA A 663 8.21 -1.81 17.38
N SER A 664 7.22 -0.97 17.10
CA SER A 664 6.70 0.03 18.03
C SER A 664 6.12 -0.59 19.29
N VAL A 665 5.41 -1.73 19.19
CA VAL A 665 4.95 -2.50 20.36
C VAL A 665 6.14 -2.91 21.23
N VAL A 666 7.19 -3.42 20.59
CA VAL A 666 8.40 -3.89 21.29
C VAL A 666 9.16 -2.73 21.93
N GLN A 667 9.27 -1.57 21.27
CA GLN A 667 9.85 -0.37 21.89
C GLN A 667 9.07 0.06 23.13
N GLY A 668 7.74 0.07 23.06
CA GLY A 668 6.87 0.34 24.20
C GLY A 668 7.12 -0.64 25.34
N ALA A 669 7.18 -1.93 25.04
CA ALA A 669 7.50 -2.97 26.02
C ALA A 669 8.90 -2.79 26.65
N PHE A 670 9.93 -2.54 25.82
CA PHE A 670 11.29 -2.26 26.30
C PHE A 670 11.35 -1.02 27.18
N ALA A 671 10.61 0.05 26.86
CA ALA A 671 10.56 1.25 27.69
C ALA A 671 10.04 0.93 29.10
N ARG A 672 8.98 0.12 29.22
CA ARG A 672 8.43 -0.33 30.52
C ARG A 672 9.42 -1.22 31.28
N ILE A 673 10.06 -2.16 30.59
CA ILE A 673 11.10 -3.02 31.15
C ILE A 673 12.27 -2.19 31.68
N LYS A 674 12.74 -1.21 30.91
CA LYS A 674 13.84 -0.31 31.28
C LYS A 674 13.48 0.58 32.47
N GLU A 675 12.25 1.08 32.53
CA GLU A 675 11.77 1.84 33.68
C GLU A 675 11.81 1.00 34.97
N ARG A 676 11.40 -0.28 34.89
CA ARG A 676 11.47 -1.21 36.02
C ARG A 676 12.91 -1.51 36.43
N LEU A 677 13.78 -1.83 35.48
CA LEU A 677 15.20 -2.12 35.74
C LEU A 677 15.95 -0.91 36.32
N ASN A 678 15.64 0.31 35.88
CA ASN A 678 16.19 1.54 36.44
C ASN A 678 15.71 1.78 37.88
N LYS A 679 14.47 1.41 38.23
CA LYS A 679 13.96 1.46 39.61
C LYS A 679 14.66 0.44 40.51
N ASP A 680 15.06 -0.71 39.94
CA ASP A 680 15.76 -1.78 40.63
C ASP A 680 17.31 -1.60 40.66
N GLY A 681 17.83 -0.47 40.13
CA GLY A 681 19.25 -0.11 40.20
C GLY A 681 20.17 -0.88 39.24
N ALA A 682 19.62 -1.53 38.20
CA ALA A 682 20.39 -2.28 37.22
C ALA A 682 21.05 -1.37 36.16
N GLU A 683 22.26 -1.75 35.69
CA GLU A 683 23.01 -1.05 34.64
C GLU A 683 22.23 -0.94 33.31
N LYS A 684 22.59 0.06 32.49
CA LYS A 684 22.00 0.33 31.17
C LYS A 684 21.98 -0.95 30.31
N VAL A 685 20.79 -1.45 30.03
CA VAL A 685 20.56 -2.53 29.05
C VAL A 685 20.74 -1.96 27.63
N SER A 686 21.96 -2.06 27.10
CA SER A 686 22.24 -1.86 25.68
C SER A 686 23.14 -3.00 25.23
N LYS A 687 22.79 -3.66 24.11
CA LYS A 687 23.64 -4.69 23.50
C LYS A 687 24.90 -4.12 22.84
N GLY A 688 24.97 -2.80 22.68
CA GLY A 688 26.10 -2.12 22.04
C GLY A 688 25.68 -0.79 21.42
N THR A 689 26.66 0.07 21.14
CA THR A 689 26.44 1.37 20.47
C THR A 689 26.82 1.28 18.99
N ILE A 690 25.95 1.76 18.12
CA ILE A 690 26.11 1.76 16.66
C ILE A 690 25.97 3.21 16.15
N VAL A 691 26.84 3.66 15.27
CA VAL A 691 26.69 4.95 14.57
C VAL A 691 26.05 4.70 13.20
N LEU A 692 25.01 5.46 12.84
CA LEU A 692 24.39 5.40 11.50
C LEU A 692 24.44 6.76 10.81
N ALA A 693 24.72 6.75 9.51
CA ALA A 693 24.70 7.95 8.67
C ALA A 693 24.27 7.66 7.24
N THR A 694 23.50 8.57 6.65
CA THR A 694 23.35 8.64 5.19
C THR A 694 24.48 9.54 4.68
N VAL A 695 25.26 9.01 3.74
CA VAL A 695 26.54 9.59 3.34
C VAL A 695 26.38 10.96 2.68
N LYS A 696 27.45 11.76 2.68
CA LYS A 696 27.49 13.09 2.06
C LYS A 696 27.00 13.07 0.62
N GLY A 697 26.17 14.05 0.27
CA GLY A 697 25.53 14.20 -1.04
C GLY A 697 24.24 13.39 -1.19
N ASP A 698 23.91 12.53 -0.22
CA ASP A 698 22.67 11.75 -0.24
C ASP A 698 21.67 12.26 0.81
N ILE A 699 20.50 12.67 0.33
CA ILE A 699 19.42 13.19 1.16
C ILE A 699 18.32 12.16 1.43
N HIS A 700 18.49 10.92 0.97
CA HIS A 700 17.53 9.85 1.14
C HIS A 700 17.87 9.03 2.39
N ASP A 701 17.08 9.20 3.44
CA ASP A 701 17.34 8.61 4.74
C ASP A 701 16.31 7.59 5.21
N ILE A 702 15.34 7.25 4.35
CA ILE A 702 14.29 6.28 4.66
C ILE A 702 14.90 4.92 5.04
N GLY A 703 15.80 4.38 4.22
CA GLY A 703 16.47 3.10 4.49
C GLY A 703 17.24 3.11 5.81
N LYS A 704 18.05 4.15 6.07
CA LYS A 704 18.77 4.34 7.34
C LYS A 704 17.82 4.43 8.53
N ASN A 705 16.71 5.16 8.41
CA ASN A 705 15.73 5.30 9.49
C ASN A 705 15.07 3.96 9.83
N ILE A 706 14.83 3.09 8.84
CA ILE A 706 14.33 1.73 9.07
C ILE A 706 15.38 0.89 9.80
N VAL A 707 16.63 0.91 9.35
CA VAL A 707 17.76 0.22 10.01
C VAL A 707 17.90 0.69 11.45
N LYS A 708 17.82 2.01 11.70
CA LYS A 708 17.82 2.59 13.04
C LYS A 708 16.71 2.01 13.89
N VAL A 709 15.47 2.09 13.41
CA VAL A 709 14.29 1.60 14.14
C VAL A 709 14.50 0.13 14.49
N LEU A 710 14.87 -0.71 13.52
CA LEU A 710 15.13 -2.13 13.78
C LEU A 710 16.27 -2.36 14.79
N LEU A 711 17.43 -1.73 14.63
CA LEU A 711 18.53 -1.89 15.58
C LEU A 711 18.13 -1.48 17.01
N GLU A 712 17.41 -0.37 17.16
CA GLU A 712 16.86 0.05 18.45
C GLU A 712 15.89 -1.01 19.02
N ASN A 713 15.06 -1.63 18.17
CA ASN A 713 14.13 -2.70 18.59
C ASN A 713 14.84 -3.98 19.03
N TYR A 714 16.00 -4.29 18.46
CA TYR A 714 16.80 -5.45 18.87
C TYR A 714 17.70 -5.15 20.09
N GLY A 715 17.59 -3.96 20.68
CA GLY A 715 18.24 -3.58 21.94
C GLY A 715 19.60 -2.90 21.77
N PHE A 716 19.93 -2.39 20.59
CA PHE A 716 21.14 -1.60 20.34
C PHE A 716 20.89 -0.10 20.59
N THR A 717 21.91 0.64 21.03
CA THR A 717 21.87 2.10 21.09
C THR A 717 22.35 2.68 19.76
N VAL A 718 21.51 3.44 19.06
CA VAL A 718 21.87 4.01 17.75
C VAL A 718 22.15 5.51 17.87
N ILE A 719 23.33 5.93 17.45
CA ILE A 719 23.70 7.33 17.23
C ILE A 719 23.45 7.65 15.77
N ASP A 720 22.32 8.28 15.50
CA ASP A 720 21.90 8.66 14.16
C ASP A 720 22.39 10.06 13.82
N LEU A 721 23.29 10.16 12.82
CA LEU A 721 23.84 11.42 12.35
C LEU A 721 22.97 12.13 11.31
N GLY A 722 21.89 11.48 10.87
CA GLY A 722 20.98 12.01 9.85
C GLY A 722 21.48 11.78 8.43
N LYS A 723 21.27 12.76 7.56
CA LYS A 723 21.53 12.70 6.12
C LYS A 723 22.42 13.82 5.63
N ASP A 724 22.95 13.62 4.43
CA ASP A 724 24.00 14.47 3.85
C ASP A 724 25.15 14.68 4.85
N VAL A 725 25.58 13.59 5.51
CA VAL A 725 26.50 13.68 6.64
C VAL A 725 27.94 13.78 6.13
N PRO A 726 28.70 14.85 6.48
CA PRO A 726 30.11 14.96 6.11
C PRO A 726 30.96 13.84 6.71
N VAL A 727 31.99 13.41 5.98
CA VAL A 727 32.93 12.35 6.38
C VAL A 727 33.50 12.61 7.77
N GLU A 728 33.88 13.85 8.06
CA GLU A 728 34.50 14.26 9.32
C GLU A 728 33.54 14.09 10.51
N ALA A 729 32.24 14.29 10.29
CA ALA A 729 31.22 14.12 11.32
C ALA A 729 31.06 12.64 11.70
N VAL A 730 31.12 11.73 10.72
CA VAL A 730 31.07 10.28 10.96
C VAL A 730 32.29 9.83 11.77
N VAL A 731 33.48 10.23 11.35
CA VAL A 731 34.74 9.88 12.05
C VAL A 731 34.73 10.42 13.48
N LYS A 732 34.28 11.66 13.67
CA LYS A 732 34.15 12.28 15.00
C LYS A 732 33.20 11.49 15.89
N ALA A 733 32.00 11.16 15.39
CA ALA A 733 31.00 10.42 16.16
C ALA A 733 31.46 9.01 16.54
N ALA A 734 32.09 8.28 15.61
CA ALA A 734 32.65 6.96 15.88
C ALA A 734 33.75 7.01 16.94
N LYS A 735 34.61 8.05 16.90
CA LYS A 735 35.68 8.26 17.88
C LYS A 735 35.15 8.65 19.27
N GLU A 736 34.17 9.56 19.35
CA GLU A 736 33.60 10.03 20.62
C GLU A 736 32.77 8.95 21.33
N SER A 737 32.06 8.13 20.56
CA SER A 737 31.21 7.07 21.11
C SER A 737 31.93 5.75 21.37
N GLY A 738 33.06 5.51 20.70
CA GLY A 738 33.74 4.21 20.72
C GLY A 738 32.89 3.08 20.11
N ALA A 739 31.94 3.41 19.22
CA ALA A 739 31.01 2.46 18.63
C ALA A 739 31.75 1.35 17.85
N PRO A 740 31.54 0.06 18.17
CA PRO A 740 32.17 -1.05 17.45
C PRO A 740 31.67 -1.25 16.02
N LEU A 741 30.52 -0.67 15.66
CA LEU A 741 29.91 -0.77 14.34
C LEU A 741 29.46 0.60 13.84
N VAL A 742 29.80 0.91 12.58
CA VAL A 742 29.34 2.09 11.84
C VAL A 742 28.56 1.64 10.62
N GLY A 743 27.31 2.06 10.49
CA GLY A 743 26.46 1.81 9.33
C GLY A 743 26.37 3.02 8.40
N LEU A 744 26.60 2.81 7.11
CA LEU A 744 26.52 3.84 6.08
C LEU A 744 25.44 3.49 5.06
N SER A 745 24.61 4.46 4.71
CA SER A 745 23.53 4.31 3.73
C SER A 745 23.69 5.25 2.53
N ALA A 746 23.39 4.74 1.33
CA ALA A 746 23.28 5.52 0.09
C ALA A 746 22.14 4.99 -0.79
N LEU A 747 21.29 5.86 -1.33
CA LEU A 747 20.26 5.51 -2.30
C LEU A 747 20.68 5.87 -3.74
N MET A 748 21.52 6.88 -3.91
CA MET A 748 21.93 7.33 -5.24
C MET A 748 23.27 6.72 -5.64
N THR A 749 23.39 6.23 -6.87
CA THR A 749 24.66 5.68 -7.36
C THR A 749 25.79 6.73 -7.33
N THR A 750 25.43 8.00 -7.51
CA THR A 750 26.33 9.15 -7.40
C THR A 750 26.94 9.37 -6.02
N THR A 751 26.36 8.85 -4.95
CA THR A 751 26.81 9.11 -3.57
C THR A 751 27.68 7.97 -3.01
N LEU A 752 27.89 6.92 -3.80
CA LEU A 752 28.73 5.77 -3.43
C LEU A 752 30.20 6.15 -3.21
N GLY A 753 30.72 7.13 -3.95
CA GLY A 753 32.07 7.66 -3.73
C GLY A 753 32.26 8.25 -2.31
N SER A 754 31.26 8.98 -1.80
CA SER A 754 31.27 9.50 -0.43
C SER A 754 31.31 8.40 0.62
N MET A 755 30.72 7.24 0.32
CA MET A 755 30.76 6.08 1.20
C MET A 755 32.17 5.49 1.28
N GLU A 756 32.84 5.32 0.15
CA GLU A 756 34.24 4.87 0.09
C GLU A 756 35.17 5.85 0.84
N GLU A 757 35.00 7.16 0.62
CA GLU A 757 35.75 8.19 1.34
C GLU A 757 35.56 8.10 2.86
N THR A 758 34.33 7.82 3.30
CA THR A 758 34.00 7.67 4.73
C THR A 758 34.70 6.45 5.34
N ILE A 759 34.63 5.29 4.67
CA ILE A 759 35.28 4.06 5.14
C ILE A 759 36.80 4.25 5.21
N ARG A 760 37.38 4.90 4.19
CA ARG A 760 38.82 5.19 4.17
C ARG A 760 39.22 6.09 5.33
N ALA A 761 38.46 7.15 5.60
CA ALA A 761 38.73 8.08 6.68
C ALA A 761 38.62 7.42 8.07
N LEU A 762 37.66 6.52 8.29
CA LEU A 762 37.55 5.75 9.53
C LEU A 762 38.80 4.88 9.79
N LYS A 763 39.31 4.23 8.73
CA LYS A 763 40.54 3.42 8.80
C LYS A 763 41.80 4.27 9.00
N GLU A 764 41.94 5.38 8.27
CA GLU A 764 43.06 6.32 8.41
C GLU A 764 43.11 6.94 9.81
N ALA A 765 41.95 7.15 10.46
CA ALA A 765 41.85 7.61 11.84
C ALA A 765 42.22 6.53 12.89
N GLY A 766 42.50 5.30 12.48
CA GLY A 766 42.89 4.19 13.37
C GLY A 766 41.77 3.67 14.25
N LEU A 767 40.51 3.85 13.87
CA LEU A 767 39.36 3.35 14.62
C LEU A 767 39.18 1.85 14.40
N SER A 768 38.93 1.09 15.47
CA SER A 768 38.74 -0.37 15.43
C SER A 768 37.31 -0.80 15.07
N CYS A 769 36.44 0.15 14.72
CA CYS A 769 35.05 -0.12 14.38
C CYS A 769 34.94 -0.86 13.05
N LYS A 770 34.00 -1.81 12.99
CA LYS A 770 33.57 -2.46 11.75
C LYS A 770 32.61 -1.56 10.98
N THR A 771 32.59 -1.68 9.66
CA THR A 771 31.63 -0.94 8.82
C THR A 771 30.63 -1.89 8.15
N VAL A 772 29.35 -1.57 8.25
CA VAL A 772 28.28 -2.16 7.44
C VAL A 772 27.77 -1.12 6.45
N VAL A 773 27.59 -1.52 5.18
CA VAL A 773 27.08 -0.63 4.13
C VAL A 773 25.82 -1.20 3.50
N GLY A 774 24.88 -0.34 3.11
CA GLY A 774 23.66 -0.77 2.43
C GLY A 774 22.93 0.38 1.73
N GLY A 775 21.88 0.02 0.99
CA GLY A 775 21.05 0.94 0.23
C GLY A 775 20.78 0.45 -1.20
N ALA A 776 19.73 0.98 -1.84
CA ALA A 776 19.10 0.38 -3.03
C ALA A 776 20.05 0.18 -4.22
N VAL A 777 21.11 0.97 -4.29
CA VAL A 777 22.10 0.93 -5.37
C VAL A 777 23.34 0.13 -5.02
N LEU A 778 23.51 -0.36 -3.79
CA LEU A 778 24.68 -1.14 -3.41
C LEU A 778 24.54 -2.61 -3.83
N THR A 779 25.69 -3.22 -4.11
CA THR A 779 25.82 -4.67 -4.32
C THR A 779 26.87 -5.27 -3.37
N PRO A 780 26.82 -6.59 -3.09
CA PRO A 780 27.84 -7.26 -2.29
C PRO A 780 29.26 -7.05 -2.83
N GLU A 781 29.42 -7.08 -4.15
CA GLU A 781 30.71 -6.91 -4.83
C GLU A 781 31.26 -5.49 -4.64
N TYR A 782 30.39 -4.49 -4.71
CA TYR A 782 30.77 -3.10 -4.51
C TYR A 782 31.19 -2.83 -3.07
N ALA A 783 30.41 -3.31 -2.10
CA ALA A 783 30.69 -3.19 -0.67
C ALA A 783 32.07 -3.74 -0.31
N ALA A 784 32.42 -4.94 -0.81
CA ALA A 784 33.73 -5.54 -0.61
C ALA A 784 34.86 -4.68 -1.20
N ARG A 785 34.62 -4.09 -2.37
CA ARG A 785 35.63 -3.30 -3.08
C ARG A 785 35.97 -1.97 -2.40
N ILE A 786 34.96 -1.26 -1.87
CA ILE A 786 35.18 -0.03 -1.08
C ILE A 786 35.75 -0.33 0.33
N GLY A 787 35.98 -1.61 0.62
CA GLY A 787 36.60 -2.08 1.85
C GLY A 787 35.66 -2.08 3.04
N ALA A 788 34.34 -2.19 2.84
CA ALA A 788 33.43 -2.41 3.95
C ALA A 788 33.65 -3.81 4.55
N ASP A 789 33.53 -3.94 5.88
CA ASP A 789 33.56 -5.25 6.53
C ASP A 789 32.32 -6.10 6.22
N TYR A 790 31.15 -5.46 6.08
CA TYR A 790 29.88 -6.14 5.85
C TYR A 790 29.00 -5.42 4.83
N TYR A 791 28.20 -6.19 4.09
CA TYR A 791 27.12 -5.71 3.23
C TYR A 791 25.77 -6.07 3.86
N GLY A 792 24.96 -5.05 4.16
CA GLY A 792 23.57 -5.20 4.61
C GLY A 792 22.63 -5.10 3.42
N ALA A 793 22.19 -6.25 2.90
CA ALA A 793 21.25 -6.30 1.77
C ALA A 793 19.90 -5.64 2.10
N ASP A 794 19.50 -5.73 3.37
CA ASP A 794 18.30 -5.10 3.91
C ASP A 794 18.51 -4.75 5.40
N ALA A 795 17.45 -4.22 6.01
CA ALA A 795 17.51 -3.76 7.39
C ALA A 795 17.63 -4.92 8.40
N LYS A 796 17.13 -6.12 8.08
CA LYS A 796 17.25 -7.31 8.95
C LYS A 796 18.65 -7.91 8.88
N ALA A 797 19.24 -8.01 7.69
CA ALA A 797 20.64 -8.40 7.51
C ALA A 797 21.58 -7.52 8.35
N THR A 798 21.30 -6.21 8.41
CA THR A 798 22.08 -5.28 9.24
C THR A 798 21.97 -5.57 10.74
N VAL A 799 20.78 -5.99 11.21
CA VAL A 799 20.59 -6.45 12.60
C VAL A 799 21.38 -7.72 12.88
N ASP A 800 21.37 -8.68 11.96
CA ASP A 800 22.07 -9.95 12.16
C ASP A 800 23.60 -9.77 12.12
N ILE A 801 24.11 -8.85 11.29
CA ILE A 801 25.50 -8.38 11.32
C ILE A 801 25.83 -7.74 12.68
N ALA A 802 24.94 -6.91 13.22
CA ALA A 802 25.16 -6.35 14.54
C ALA A 802 25.24 -7.45 15.61
N LYS A 803 24.35 -8.44 15.60
CA LYS A 803 24.41 -9.59 16.52
C LYS A 803 25.75 -10.33 16.43
N GLU A 804 26.28 -10.51 15.22
CA GLU A 804 27.61 -11.12 14.99
C GLU A 804 28.74 -10.30 15.62
N VAL A 805 28.77 -8.99 15.35
CA VAL A 805 29.81 -8.06 15.81
C VAL A 805 29.79 -7.89 17.34
N PHE A 806 28.61 -7.91 17.96
CA PHE A 806 28.45 -7.77 19.41
C PHE A 806 28.39 -9.11 20.16
N HIS A 807 28.50 -10.25 19.46
CA HIS A 807 28.46 -11.61 20.01
C HIS A 807 27.22 -11.92 20.87
N CYS A 808 26.03 -11.51 20.42
CA CYS A 808 24.80 -11.52 21.23
C CYS A 808 23.55 -12.05 20.52
#